data_AF-A0ABD0SA49-F1
#
_entry.id   AF-A0ABD0SA49-F1
#
_cell.length_a   1.000
_cell.length_b   1.000
_cell.length_c   1.000
_cell.angle_alpha   90.00
_cell.angle_beta   90.00
_cell.angle_gamma   90.00
#
_symmetry.space_group_name_H-M   'P 1'
#
loop_
_entity.id
_entity.type
_entity.pdbx_description
1 polymer ?
#
loop_
_entity_poly.entity_id
_entity_poly.type
_entity_poly.pdbx_seq_one_letter_code
_entity_poly.pdbx_strand_id
1 'polypeptide(L)'
;MEHLTLSGDTLGERQRHYNQLLKKQLDNYPQQVVPWISYNDNDIDNFMKIDIACHNRDINYILKVLRCKDMLYITRVIKKCRWLIIDNEYSNIITPKYLHKELFPYMMSKAKSKLILHIRLHLRDEKRVKDFYKYFKQFDLSSALKWLPQCPLEFALDEVSKHASDIRPPILKRLYKRSFLFLQIIANAINDYRREHFMEAALFLLRNHTEEYLDISDSTYWSEVPHLKIKFLKIIMKVCPQRILDNFSHYISKIDHPTCIKYIEKESIKPFLLNCFKEDKLRYQFSHEILCHYLIRLPFDDRLDLLKAYRSNKTQNINCKGPDGLNLLFSAIEGNASFNSSNVFRWYQCMPFVISFRELTKIIRTELKSDVRHSMFGILLICAGSNSDEIFTLLKYYHDNHINEPFKFKINFLNDFLSVVKAYKFDTEMWTILDNLFCSMEVYMNSNLKVKKCIQTIIIYKTIHDEPIPEIVETKFIFETLRYYKNKLNIEEGEKLFNYLLENQVRQLENAIENVSNENVFREIIIYLGNIMKLVADWNKHIESYSFILDKIKECIKIKISNSWKTDLSSLYHTNKSLQTHLVDDSLSLNACEKVLLNALKYNQSLFKTYIHEVDLVRYDDTKSLGKLLSKLKIYWPDCLAKDWAEDYLKHLNQIGQQKVVIKSLAALLSQEDFLNIAKLHIPEEKKIIWSETNELDYSLRKYFAMNIHKVRPLPAPKIVLWFAKGDYLKFAVPSLSATLANVSNVDKETYIPELVNVPVSLQKHGIRMAFAKLEVEKLVPIFETIWKSTTNCSIRTLLFISTHRILCKEKRQSKVLKLWKFLSGFVEILSNSENEIIYKKLNRIEEVPQIIRSEYCMKAYLYFKKLPENLAQEYTLNMLRHHSKEMIEILDDKFIEDEILKSLDFFPSKPREIVDLLAMYLLSSKDKETEIKKYERLFKPLIDNAECNSSQNFGELTDFLYSGLKYYVLSSNGIIPLSIYRSLLNHYREKNTLPGEYVALTTWELKHILIEIIDRVSQTKGNIDIFTTVAPEFGKVCIKQLQKDIKTYFSSIYMLFEHALANVFNSFRLETAHQLHVFKNMLKDQYTVESYYLVQKMLPSYVISSDKQLKMEIVEILCTHPSEEFQMLCRYHYPDQVHGRQMSSNRWSDTCILI
;
A
#
# COMPACT_ATOMS: atom_id res chain seq x y z
N MET A 1 -11.92 -40.25 -39.69
CA MET A 1 -13.00 -39.31 -39.35
C MET A 1 -13.17 -38.39 -40.53
N GLU A 2 -14.39 -38.27 -41.05
CA GLU A 2 -14.73 -37.28 -42.08
C GLU A 2 -14.73 -35.87 -41.48
N HIS A 3 -14.56 -34.86 -42.34
CA HIS A 3 -14.55 -33.44 -41.97
C HIS A 3 -15.92 -33.00 -41.41
N LEU A 4 -15.95 -32.36 -40.23
CA LEU A 4 -17.19 -31.97 -39.56
C LEU A 4 -17.70 -30.60 -40.02
N THR A 5 -18.93 -30.57 -40.53
CA THR A 5 -19.68 -29.33 -40.80
C THR A 5 -20.78 -29.14 -39.78
N LEU A 6 -20.80 -27.98 -39.09
CA LEU A 6 -21.84 -27.65 -38.12
C LEU A 6 -23.01 -26.90 -38.79
N SER A 7 -24.25 -27.39 -38.61
CA SER A 7 -25.49 -26.68 -38.93
C SER A 7 -25.92 -25.71 -37.82
N GLY A 8 -26.74 -24.72 -38.19
CA GLY A 8 -27.29 -23.67 -37.32
C GLY A 8 -26.74 -22.28 -37.61
N ASP A 9 -27.57 -21.28 -37.35
CA ASP A 9 -27.31 -19.86 -37.64
C ASP A 9 -26.78 -19.12 -36.41
N THR A 10 -26.96 -19.69 -35.21
CA THR A 10 -26.43 -19.10 -33.97
C THR A 10 -25.32 -19.95 -33.36
N LEU A 11 -24.48 -19.31 -32.53
CA LEU A 11 -23.46 -19.99 -31.73
C LEU A 11 -24.06 -21.07 -30.84
N GLY A 12 -25.27 -20.83 -30.32
CA GLY A 12 -26.00 -21.78 -29.49
C GLY A 12 -26.42 -23.03 -30.25
N GLU A 13 -27.01 -22.86 -31.44
CA GLU A 13 -27.41 -23.96 -32.31
C GLU A 13 -26.22 -24.78 -32.78
N ARG A 14 -25.15 -24.14 -33.27
CA ARG A 14 -23.93 -24.86 -33.69
C ARG A 14 -23.30 -25.65 -32.56
N GLN A 15 -23.28 -25.10 -31.34
CA GLN A 15 -22.78 -25.82 -30.17
C GLN A 15 -23.70 -27.00 -29.78
N ARG A 16 -25.03 -26.87 -29.93
CA ARG A 16 -25.98 -27.96 -29.72
C ARG A 16 -25.76 -29.07 -30.77
N HIS A 17 -25.64 -28.72 -32.04
CA HIS A 17 -25.37 -29.68 -33.10
C HIS A 17 -24.04 -30.39 -32.90
N TYR A 18 -22.97 -29.68 -32.55
CA TYR A 18 -21.69 -30.30 -32.16
C TYR A 18 -21.86 -31.33 -31.04
N ASN A 19 -22.61 -31.00 -29.99
CA ASN A 19 -22.86 -31.93 -28.88
C ASN A 19 -23.67 -33.15 -29.32
N GLN A 20 -24.63 -32.99 -30.25
CA GLN A 20 -25.38 -34.10 -30.82
C GLN A 20 -24.47 -35.03 -31.64
N LEU A 21 -23.59 -34.46 -32.48
CA LEU A 21 -22.61 -35.22 -33.26
C LEU A 21 -21.64 -35.98 -32.35
N LEU A 22 -21.14 -35.34 -31.30
CA LEU A 22 -20.28 -35.99 -30.30
C LEU A 22 -20.99 -37.17 -29.64
N LYS A 23 -22.27 -36.99 -29.23
CA LYS A 23 -23.05 -38.07 -28.63
C LYS A 23 -23.23 -39.23 -29.60
N LYS A 24 -23.62 -38.96 -30.86
CA LYS A 24 -23.77 -39.99 -31.91
C LYS A 24 -22.46 -40.77 -32.15
N GLN A 25 -21.32 -40.09 -32.17
CA GLN A 25 -20.01 -40.74 -32.35
C GLN A 25 -19.65 -41.65 -31.17
N LEU A 26 -19.94 -41.21 -29.94
CA LEU A 26 -19.69 -42.00 -28.73
C LEU A 26 -20.63 -43.22 -28.64
N ASP A 27 -21.90 -43.07 -29.03
CA ASP A 27 -22.89 -44.15 -29.03
C ASP A 27 -22.57 -45.22 -30.10
N ASN A 28 -22.10 -44.81 -31.29
CA ASN A 28 -21.84 -45.72 -32.40
C ASN A 28 -20.46 -46.39 -32.35
N TYR A 29 -19.44 -45.74 -31.76
CA TYR A 29 -18.06 -46.22 -31.77
C TYR A 29 -17.35 -45.99 -30.41
N PRO A 30 -17.80 -46.64 -29.32
CA PRO A 30 -17.36 -46.34 -27.95
C PRO A 30 -15.86 -46.62 -27.68
N GLN A 31 -15.19 -47.43 -28.51
CA GLN A 31 -13.77 -47.79 -28.36
C GLN A 31 -12.93 -47.51 -29.61
N GLN A 32 -13.30 -46.49 -30.39
CA GLN A 32 -12.52 -46.13 -31.58
C GLN A 32 -11.12 -45.62 -31.22
N VAL A 33 -10.10 -46.08 -31.94
CA VAL A 33 -8.76 -45.49 -31.90
C VAL A 33 -8.85 -44.06 -32.43
N VAL A 34 -8.57 -43.09 -31.57
CA VAL A 34 -8.67 -41.67 -31.92
C VAL A 34 -7.42 -41.24 -32.69
N PRO A 35 -7.55 -40.71 -33.92
CA PRO A 35 -6.40 -40.23 -34.67
C PRO A 35 -5.77 -39.01 -33.98
N TRP A 36 -4.46 -38.85 -34.14
CA TRP A 36 -3.75 -37.69 -33.62
C TRP A 36 -4.29 -36.39 -34.22
N ILE A 37 -4.20 -35.30 -33.45
CA ILE A 37 -4.56 -33.96 -33.94
C ILE A 37 -3.69 -33.56 -35.13
N SER A 38 -4.30 -32.92 -36.12
CA SER A 38 -3.62 -32.37 -37.29
C SER A 38 -3.85 -30.86 -37.30
N TYR A 39 -2.78 -30.08 -37.46
CA TYR A 39 -2.90 -28.61 -37.48
C TYR A 39 -3.44 -28.07 -38.81
N ASN A 40 -3.62 -28.95 -39.79
CA ASN A 40 -4.24 -28.64 -41.08
C ASN A 40 -5.75 -28.92 -41.05
N ASP A 41 -6.23 -29.67 -40.04
CA ASP A 41 -7.66 -29.91 -39.82
C ASP A 41 -8.28 -28.71 -39.10
N ASN A 42 -9.59 -28.52 -39.28
CA ASN A 42 -10.34 -27.48 -38.60
C ASN A 42 -10.32 -27.67 -37.08
N ASP A 43 -10.42 -26.55 -36.33
CA ASP A 43 -10.38 -26.56 -34.85
C ASP A 43 -11.49 -27.47 -34.28
N ILE A 44 -12.64 -27.59 -34.96
CA ILE A 44 -13.78 -28.40 -34.54
C ILE A 44 -13.54 -29.91 -34.67
N ASP A 45 -12.81 -30.35 -35.71
CA ASP A 45 -12.42 -31.75 -35.91
C ASP A 45 -11.47 -32.18 -34.80
N ASN A 46 -10.47 -31.35 -34.53
CA ASN A 46 -9.54 -31.58 -33.43
C ASN A 46 -10.25 -31.54 -32.06
N PHE A 47 -11.28 -30.70 -31.89
CA PHE A 47 -12.12 -30.74 -30.69
C PHE A 47 -12.87 -32.06 -30.56
N MET A 48 -13.44 -32.59 -31.64
CA MET A 48 -14.11 -33.90 -31.63
C MET A 48 -13.15 -35.00 -31.18
N LYS A 49 -11.96 -35.08 -31.79
CA LYS A 49 -10.91 -36.05 -31.41
C LYS A 49 -10.55 -35.93 -29.92
N ILE A 50 -10.30 -34.70 -29.46
CA ILE A 50 -9.97 -34.43 -28.05
C ILE A 50 -11.11 -34.84 -27.12
N ASP A 51 -12.35 -34.44 -27.41
CA ASP A 51 -13.49 -34.69 -26.55
C ASP A 51 -13.82 -36.19 -26.48
N ILE A 52 -13.68 -36.94 -27.58
CA ILE A 52 -13.81 -38.41 -27.60
C ILE A 52 -12.70 -39.05 -26.75
N ALA A 53 -11.44 -38.67 -26.94
CA ALA A 53 -10.34 -39.19 -26.13
C ALA A 53 -10.52 -38.87 -24.62
N CYS A 54 -11.04 -37.69 -24.29
CA CYS A 54 -11.36 -37.29 -22.92
C CYS A 54 -12.51 -38.12 -22.32
N HIS A 55 -13.50 -38.50 -23.14
CA HIS A 55 -14.62 -39.35 -22.73
C HIS A 55 -14.17 -40.80 -22.50
N ASN A 56 -13.40 -41.34 -23.45
CA ASN A 56 -12.85 -42.70 -23.40
C ASN A 56 -11.68 -42.85 -22.41
N ARG A 57 -11.30 -41.77 -21.73
CA ARG A 57 -10.19 -41.71 -20.76
C ARG A 57 -8.84 -42.19 -21.33
N ASP A 58 -8.57 -41.91 -22.61
CA ASP A 58 -7.29 -42.24 -23.24
C ASP A 58 -6.16 -41.35 -22.67
N ILE A 59 -5.50 -41.86 -21.63
CA ILE A 59 -4.44 -41.16 -20.91
C ILE A 59 -3.28 -40.78 -21.84
N ASN A 60 -2.87 -41.69 -22.72
CA ASN A 60 -1.71 -41.46 -23.58
C ASN A 60 -1.98 -40.33 -24.57
N TYR A 61 -3.18 -40.33 -25.15
CA TYR A 61 -3.63 -39.23 -26.01
C TYR A 61 -3.67 -37.90 -25.25
N ILE A 62 -4.30 -37.89 -24.07
CA ILE A 62 -4.44 -36.70 -23.22
C ILE A 62 -3.07 -36.11 -22.85
N LEU A 63 -2.14 -36.95 -22.38
CA LEU A 63 -0.78 -36.53 -22.02
C LEU A 63 -0.03 -35.98 -23.24
N LYS A 64 -0.21 -36.59 -24.42
CA LYS A 64 0.38 -36.10 -25.66
C LYS A 64 -0.19 -34.73 -26.08
N VAL A 65 -1.50 -34.50 -25.93
CA VAL A 65 -2.11 -33.18 -26.17
C VAL A 65 -1.63 -32.13 -25.17
N LEU A 66 -1.46 -32.48 -23.89
CA LEU A 66 -0.91 -31.55 -22.89
C LEU A 66 0.51 -31.06 -23.23
N ARG A 67 1.26 -31.83 -24.03
CA ARG A 67 2.61 -31.50 -24.53
C ARG A 67 2.61 -30.77 -25.88
N CYS A 68 1.46 -30.51 -26.49
CA CYS A 68 1.39 -29.86 -27.81
C CYS A 68 1.71 -28.35 -27.75
N LYS A 69 1.74 -27.69 -28.92
CA LYS A 69 2.10 -26.26 -29.05
C LYS A 69 0.88 -25.33 -29.16
N ASP A 70 -0.33 -25.84 -28.95
CA ASP A 70 -1.58 -25.08 -29.05
C ASP A 70 -2.32 -24.98 -27.71
N MET A 71 -2.40 -23.75 -27.17
CA MET A 71 -3.10 -23.48 -25.92
C MET A 71 -4.62 -23.71 -25.99
N LEU A 72 -5.26 -23.67 -27.16
CA LEU A 72 -6.69 -23.96 -27.29
C LEU A 72 -6.96 -25.42 -26.97
N TYR A 73 -6.24 -26.33 -27.62
CA TYR A 73 -6.36 -27.78 -27.44
C TYR A 73 -5.99 -28.21 -26.03
N ILE A 74 -4.88 -27.72 -25.50
CA ILE A 74 -4.48 -27.96 -24.10
C ILE A 74 -5.57 -27.47 -23.14
N THR A 75 -6.13 -26.28 -23.37
CA THR A 75 -7.18 -25.75 -22.51
C THR A 75 -8.45 -26.59 -22.56
N ARG A 76 -8.81 -27.13 -23.74
CA ARG A 76 -9.95 -28.03 -23.91
C ARG A 76 -9.76 -29.28 -23.06
N VAL A 77 -8.60 -29.94 -23.18
CA VAL A 77 -8.22 -31.11 -22.37
C VAL A 77 -8.26 -30.81 -20.88
N ILE A 78 -7.58 -29.76 -20.42
CA ILE A 78 -7.55 -29.40 -18.98
C ILE A 78 -8.96 -29.25 -18.43
N LYS A 79 -9.88 -28.64 -19.18
CA LYS A 79 -11.27 -28.44 -18.73
C LYS A 79 -12.10 -29.71 -18.73
N LYS A 80 -11.88 -30.62 -19.69
CA LYS A 80 -12.67 -31.84 -19.88
C LYS A 80 -12.20 -32.98 -18.98
N CYS A 81 -10.90 -33.09 -18.74
CA CYS A 81 -10.29 -34.16 -17.93
C CYS A 81 -10.27 -33.84 -16.43
N ARG A 82 -11.37 -33.35 -15.86
CA ARG A 82 -11.46 -33.11 -14.41
C ARG A 82 -11.27 -34.41 -13.60
N TRP A 83 -11.73 -35.52 -14.16
CA TRP A 83 -11.57 -36.87 -13.60
C TRP A 83 -10.09 -37.26 -13.39
N LEU A 84 -9.15 -36.76 -14.21
CA LEU A 84 -7.72 -37.05 -14.06
C LEU A 84 -7.15 -36.51 -12.73
N ILE A 85 -7.82 -35.52 -12.14
CA ILE A 85 -7.42 -34.90 -10.88
C ILE A 85 -8.15 -35.55 -9.69
N ILE A 86 -9.45 -35.84 -9.86
CA ILE A 86 -10.35 -36.24 -8.78
C ILE A 86 -10.33 -37.75 -8.55
N ASP A 87 -10.29 -38.55 -9.62
CA ASP A 87 -10.44 -39.99 -9.53
C ASP A 87 -9.13 -40.61 -9.01
N ASN A 88 -9.23 -41.47 -7.99
CA ASN A 88 -8.08 -42.08 -7.32
C ASN A 88 -7.28 -43.02 -8.24
N GLU A 89 -7.92 -43.61 -9.25
CA GLU A 89 -7.29 -44.48 -10.26
C GLU A 89 -6.11 -43.79 -10.97
N TYR A 90 -6.19 -42.48 -11.19
CA TYR A 90 -5.16 -41.70 -11.89
C TYR A 90 -4.29 -40.87 -10.94
N SER A 91 -4.33 -41.19 -9.64
CA SER A 91 -3.58 -40.46 -8.61
C SER A 91 -2.07 -40.51 -8.84
N ASN A 92 -1.55 -41.55 -9.49
CA ASN A 92 -0.15 -41.72 -9.90
C ASN A 92 0.32 -40.69 -10.95
N ILE A 93 -0.57 -40.23 -11.83
CA ILE A 93 -0.27 -39.26 -12.90
C ILE A 93 -0.24 -37.83 -12.36
N ILE A 94 -1.25 -37.45 -11.56
CA ILE A 94 -1.30 -36.12 -10.92
C ILE A 94 -0.62 -36.18 -9.55
N THR A 95 0.70 -36.37 -9.59
CA THR A 95 1.62 -36.22 -8.44
C THR A 95 2.67 -35.15 -8.72
N PRO A 96 3.24 -34.49 -7.70
CA PRO A 96 4.30 -33.51 -7.90
C PRO A 96 5.51 -34.09 -8.66
N LYS A 97 5.90 -35.33 -8.34
CA LYS A 97 7.05 -36.02 -8.92
C LYS A 97 6.83 -36.36 -10.40
N TYR A 98 5.69 -36.99 -10.74
CA TYR A 98 5.37 -37.33 -12.12
C TYR A 98 5.24 -36.06 -12.98
N LEU A 99 4.50 -35.07 -12.49
CA LEU A 99 4.33 -33.81 -13.21
C LEU A 99 5.66 -33.11 -13.46
N HIS A 100 6.56 -33.07 -12.49
CA HIS A 100 7.85 -32.40 -12.65
C HIS A 100 8.82 -33.14 -13.57
N LYS A 101 8.84 -34.46 -13.54
CA LYS A 101 9.79 -35.28 -14.33
C LYS A 101 9.27 -35.63 -15.73
N GLU A 102 8.02 -36.04 -15.84
CA GLU A 102 7.48 -36.66 -17.06
C GLU A 102 6.68 -35.69 -17.93
N LEU A 103 6.04 -34.67 -17.35
CA LEU A 103 5.09 -33.83 -18.09
C LEU A 103 5.58 -32.38 -18.25
N PHE A 104 5.84 -31.67 -17.16
CA PHE A 104 6.23 -30.26 -17.16
C PHE A 104 7.45 -29.92 -18.02
N PRO A 105 8.47 -30.78 -18.21
CA PRO A 105 9.59 -30.46 -19.07
C PRO A 105 9.18 -30.22 -20.53
N TYR A 106 8.15 -30.93 -20.98
CA TYR A 106 7.64 -30.90 -22.36
C TYR A 106 6.45 -29.94 -22.54
N MET A 107 5.82 -29.51 -21.46
CA MET A 107 4.70 -28.55 -21.53
C MET A 107 5.18 -27.12 -21.78
N MET A 108 4.39 -26.36 -22.54
CA MET A 108 4.53 -24.90 -22.59
C MET A 108 4.37 -24.27 -21.20
N SER A 109 5.11 -23.20 -20.92
CA SER A 109 5.11 -22.55 -19.59
C SER A 109 3.69 -22.09 -19.17
N LYS A 110 2.90 -21.53 -20.10
CA LYS A 110 1.48 -21.16 -19.86
C LYS A 110 0.59 -22.38 -19.58
N ALA A 111 0.81 -23.47 -20.31
CA ALA A 111 0.07 -24.71 -20.13
C ALA A 111 0.31 -25.30 -18.73
N LYS A 112 1.58 -25.35 -18.30
CA LYS A 112 1.98 -25.73 -16.94
C LYS A 112 1.28 -24.89 -15.87
N SER A 113 1.33 -23.56 -15.97
CA SER A 113 0.68 -22.67 -15.01
C SER A 113 -0.85 -22.89 -14.95
N LYS A 114 -1.48 -23.12 -16.11
CA LYS A 114 -2.91 -23.38 -16.21
C LYS A 114 -3.30 -24.73 -15.59
N LEU A 115 -2.52 -25.78 -15.85
CA LEU A 115 -2.72 -27.11 -15.26
C LEU A 115 -2.55 -27.06 -13.73
N ILE A 116 -1.47 -26.45 -13.22
CA ILE A 116 -1.25 -26.30 -11.76
C ILE A 116 -2.41 -25.54 -11.10
N LEU A 117 -2.89 -24.45 -11.72
CA LEU A 117 -4.05 -23.72 -11.23
C LEU A 117 -5.30 -24.61 -11.20
N HIS A 118 -5.54 -25.38 -12.26
CA HIS A 118 -6.68 -26.27 -12.36
C HIS A 118 -6.63 -27.38 -11.30
N ILE A 119 -5.46 -28.02 -11.11
CA ILE A 119 -5.22 -29.00 -10.03
C ILE A 119 -5.56 -28.37 -8.68
N ARG A 120 -4.99 -27.20 -8.35
CA ARG A 120 -5.24 -26.55 -7.05
C ARG A 120 -6.73 -26.19 -6.83
N LEU A 121 -7.45 -25.85 -7.89
CA LEU A 121 -8.87 -25.52 -7.78
C LEU A 121 -9.76 -26.75 -7.56
N HIS A 122 -9.36 -27.94 -8.01
CA HIS A 122 -10.21 -29.13 -8.00
C HIS A 122 -9.72 -30.29 -7.13
N LEU A 123 -8.42 -30.36 -6.80
CA LEU A 123 -7.89 -31.37 -5.89
C LEU A 123 -8.38 -31.07 -4.46
N ARG A 124 -9.00 -32.07 -3.83
CA ARG A 124 -9.56 -32.00 -2.47
C ARG A 124 -9.00 -33.06 -1.53
N ASP A 125 -8.31 -34.06 -2.06
CA ASP A 125 -7.57 -35.03 -1.25
C ASP A 125 -6.46 -34.31 -0.48
N GLU A 126 -6.62 -34.24 0.84
CA GLU A 126 -5.72 -33.47 1.70
C GLU A 126 -4.29 -34.05 1.71
N LYS A 127 -4.13 -35.38 1.61
CA LYS A 127 -2.81 -36.03 1.57
C LYS A 127 -2.06 -35.63 0.31
N ARG A 128 -2.73 -35.69 -0.84
CA ARG A 128 -2.13 -35.28 -2.13
C ARG A 128 -1.84 -33.79 -2.17
N VAL A 129 -2.71 -32.94 -1.61
CA VAL A 129 -2.45 -31.49 -1.49
C VAL A 129 -1.22 -31.23 -0.60
N LYS A 130 -1.10 -31.93 0.51
CA LYS A 130 0.08 -31.86 1.40
C LYS A 130 1.36 -32.27 0.67
N ASP A 131 1.31 -33.27 -0.21
CA ASP A 131 2.46 -33.66 -1.04
C ASP A 131 2.86 -32.55 -2.03
N PHE A 132 1.89 -31.87 -2.66
CA PHE A 132 2.16 -30.68 -3.46
C PHE A 132 2.80 -29.56 -2.64
N TYR A 133 2.28 -29.29 -1.43
CA TYR A 133 2.87 -28.30 -0.53
C TYR A 133 4.34 -28.63 -0.22
N LYS A 134 4.60 -29.85 0.29
CA LYS A 134 5.95 -30.30 0.64
C LYS A 134 6.92 -30.23 -0.54
N TYR A 135 6.45 -30.63 -1.72
CA TYR A 135 7.25 -30.56 -2.94
C TYR A 135 7.63 -29.13 -3.28
N PHE A 136 6.66 -28.21 -3.37
CA PHE A 136 6.94 -26.83 -3.73
C PHE A 136 7.74 -26.08 -2.66
N LYS A 137 7.58 -26.41 -1.38
CA LYS A 137 8.31 -25.78 -0.26
C LYS A 137 9.82 -25.90 -0.41
N GLN A 138 10.31 -26.98 -1.03
CA GLN A 138 11.74 -27.20 -1.30
C GLN A 138 12.34 -26.18 -2.28
N PHE A 139 11.53 -25.55 -3.15
CA PHE A 139 12.00 -24.70 -4.25
C PHE A 139 11.45 -23.27 -4.21
N ASP A 140 10.19 -23.09 -3.81
CA ASP A 140 9.48 -21.81 -3.80
C ASP A 140 8.38 -21.82 -2.73
N LEU A 141 8.70 -21.24 -1.57
CA LEU A 141 7.75 -21.07 -0.46
C LEU A 141 6.50 -20.30 -0.90
N SER A 142 6.62 -19.25 -1.72
CA SER A 142 5.47 -18.45 -2.17
C SER A 142 4.48 -19.27 -2.99
N SER A 143 4.97 -20.23 -3.77
CA SER A 143 4.11 -21.17 -4.49
C SER A 143 3.57 -22.30 -3.62
N ALA A 144 4.34 -22.76 -2.64
CA ALA A 144 3.88 -23.73 -1.64
C ALA A 144 2.70 -23.19 -0.82
N LEU A 145 2.80 -21.98 -0.27
CA LEU A 145 1.77 -21.34 0.57
C LEU A 145 0.39 -21.25 -0.12
N LYS A 146 0.33 -21.27 -1.46
CA LYS A 146 -0.93 -21.27 -2.21
C LYS A 146 -1.76 -22.54 -2.00
N TRP A 147 -1.15 -23.64 -1.55
CA TRP A 147 -1.79 -24.94 -1.32
C TRP A 147 -2.37 -25.08 0.09
N LEU A 148 -1.89 -24.31 1.07
CA LEU A 148 -2.30 -24.38 2.47
C LEU A 148 -3.82 -24.40 2.70
N PRO A 149 -4.65 -23.60 1.98
CA PRO A 149 -6.08 -23.59 2.23
C PRO A 149 -6.79 -24.94 2.02
N GLN A 150 -6.15 -25.90 1.37
CA GLN A 150 -6.69 -27.23 1.07
C GLN A 150 -5.86 -28.38 1.71
N CYS A 151 -4.81 -28.08 2.48
CA CYS A 151 -4.05 -29.08 3.25
C CYS A 151 -4.85 -29.59 4.46
N PRO A 152 -4.45 -30.66 5.17
CA PRO A 152 -5.07 -31.00 6.46
C PRO A 152 -4.99 -29.83 7.45
N LEU A 153 -6.03 -29.62 8.26
CA LEU A 153 -6.15 -28.44 9.12
C LEU A 153 -4.96 -28.31 10.08
N GLU A 154 -4.64 -29.36 10.83
CA GLU A 154 -3.52 -29.38 11.80
C GLU A 154 -2.18 -29.05 11.12
N PHE A 155 -1.93 -29.65 9.95
CA PHE A 155 -0.73 -29.37 9.17
C PHE A 155 -0.69 -27.92 8.66
N ALA A 156 -1.83 -27.37 8.23
CA ALA A 156 -1.90 -26.00 7.76
C ALA A 156 -1.68 -25.00 8.92
N LEU A 157 -2.20 -25.28 10.11
CA LEU A 157 -2.00 -24.45 11.31
C LEU A 157 -0.51 -24.41 11.70
N ASP A 158 0.16 -25.56 11.75
CA ASP A 158 1.61 -25.66 12.02
C ASP A 158 2.47 -24.95 10.96
N GLU A 159 2.10 -25.02 9.69
CA GLU A 159 2.84 -24.33 8.63
C GLU A 159 2.58 -22.81 8.62
N VAL A 160 1.38 -22.37 9.03
CA VAL A 160 1.06 -20.95 9.17
C VAL A 160 1.82 -20.32 10.34
N SER A 161 1.95 -21.00 11.48
CA SER A 161 2.72 -20.46 12.62
C SER A 161 4.20 -20.23 12.27
N LYS A 162 4.79 -21.14 11.46
CA LYS A 162 6.18 -21.05 11.00
C LYS A 162 6.43 -19.95 9.95
N HIS A 163 5.40 -19.58 9.18
CA HIS A 163 5.55 -18.73 7.99
C HIS A 163 4.56 -17.56 7.94
N ALA A 164 4.01 -17.13 9.09
CA ALA A 164 2.92 -16.16 9.17
C ALA A 164 3.21 -14.87 8.38
N SER A 165 4.45 -14.35 8.51
CA SER A 165 4.91 -13.12 7.84
C SER A 165 5.06 -13.23 6.31
N ASP A 166 5.15 -14.45 5.77
CA ASP A 166 5.29 -14.72 4.33
C ASP A 166 3.94 -14.83 3.59
N ILE A 167 2.82 -14.92 4.32
CA ILE A 167 1.50 -15.19 3.74
C ILE A 167 0.82 -13.89 3.30
N ARG A 168 0.41 -13.85 2.02
CA ARG A 168 -0.26 -12.69 1.44
C ARG A 168 -1.75 -12.63 1.79
N PRO A 169 -2.36 -11.42 1.89
CA PRO A 169 -3.77 -11.24 2.28
C PRO A 169 -4.81 -12.08 1.51
N PRO A 170 -4.69 -12.31 0.18
CA PRO A 170 -5.65 -13.16 -0.53
C PRO A 170 -5.63 -14.64 -0.10
N ILE A 171 -4.50 -15.13 0.39
CA ILE A 171 -4.37 -16.49 0.94
C ILE A 171 -4.97 -16.52 2.35
N LEU A 172 -4.65 -15.51 3.17
CA LEU A 172 -5.19 -15.36 4.53
C LEU A 172 -6.70 -15.34 4.55
N LYS A 173 -7.33 -14.55 3.68
CA LYS A 173 -8.79 -14.53 3.56
C LYS A 173 -9.39 -15.91 3.29
N ARG A 174 -8.68 -16.82 2.60
CA ARG A 174 -9.14 -18.20 2.37
C ARG A 174 -8.92 -19.08 3.59
N LEU A 175 -7.82 -18.88 4.31
CA LEU A 175 -7.53 -19.57 5.58
C LEU A 175 -8.53 -19.18 6.66
N TYR A 176 -8.77 -17.87 6.85
CA TYR A 176 -9.77 -17.33 7.78
C TYR A 176 -11.19 -17.83 7.49
N LYS A 177 -11.55 -17.99 6.22
CA LYS A 177 -12.83 -18.60 5.83
C LYS A 177 -12.96 -20.07 6.22
N ARG A 178 -11.84 -20.77 6.41
CA ARG A 178 -11.80 -22.18 6.76
C ARG A 178 -11.85 -22.38 8.27
N SER A 179 -11.11 -21.58 9.03
CA SER A 179 -11.10 -21.65 10.49
C SER A 179 -10.66 -20.32 11.10
N PHE A 180 -11.30 -19.95 12.22
CA PHE A 180 -10.92 -18.79 13.03
C PHE A 180 -9.52 -18.94 13.64
N LEU A 181 -9.08 -20.19 13.93
CA LEU A 181 -7.77 -20.49 14.54
C LEU A 181 -6.58 -19.90 13.76
N PHE A 182 -6.71 -19.75 12.44
CA PHE A 182 -5.67 -19.11 11.63
C PHE A 182 -5.46 -17.64 12.01
N LEU A 183 -6.52 -16.92 12.38
CA LEU A 183 -6.39 -15.53 12.84
C LEU A 183 -5.66 -15.47 14.19
N GLN A 184 -6.01 -16.34 15.13
CA GLN A 184 -5.35 -16.42 16.44
C GLN A 184 -3.85 -16.68 16.29
N ILE A 185 -3.47 -17.68 15.49
CA ILE A 185 -2.05 -17.99 15.24
C ILE A 185 -1.31 -16.80 14.62
N ILE A 186 -1.91 -16.14 13.63
CA ILE A 186 -1.27 -15.03 12.93
C ILE A 186 -1.15 -13.79 13.80
N ALA A 187 -2.17 -13.50 14.60
CA ALA A 187 -2.11 -12.39 15.56
C ALA A 187 -0.95 -12.58 16.53
N ASN A 188 -0.74 -13.81 17.03
CA ASN A 188 0.35 -14.11 17.96
C ASN A 188 1.73 -14.18 17.29
N ALA A 189 1.82 -14.57 16.02
CA ALA A 189 3.09 -14.83 15.33
C ALA A 189 3.73 -13.60 14.67
N ILE A 190 2.98 -12.50 14.49
CA ILE A 190 3.46 -11.33 13.73
C ILE A 190 3.67 -10.14 14.66
N ASN A 191 4.81 -9.45 14.46
CA ASN A 191 5.15 -8.22 15.16
C ASN A 191 4.14 -7.10 14.90
N ASP A 192 3.94 -6.29 15.94
CA ASP A 192 2.99 -5.21 16.13
C ASP A 192 2.70 -4.36 14.87
N TYR A 193 3.73 -3.86 14.17
CA TYR A 193 3.55 -2.92 13.04
C TYR A 193 2.82 -3.46 11.80
N ARG A 194 2.69 -4.79 11.62
CA ARG A 194 1.97 -5.36 10.47
C ARG A 194 0.62 -5.97 10.82
N ARG A 195 0.30 -6.07 12.12
CA ARG A 195 -0.87 -6.79 12.62
C ARG A 195 -2.19 -6.16 12.13
N GLU A 196 -2.25 -4.83 12.01
CA GLU A 196 -3.40 -4.09 11.49
C GLU A 196 -3.89 -4.62 10.13
N HIS A 197 -2.98 -4.76 9.16
CA HIS A 197 -3.32 -5.22 7.81
C HIS A 197 -3.83 -6.66 7.76
N PHE A 198 -3.33 -7.51 8.66
CA PHE A 198 -3.75 -8.90 8.76
C PHE A 198 -5.13 -9.04 9.43
N MET A 199 -5.37 -8.23 10.45
CA MET A 199 -6.67 -8.12 11.13
C MET A 199 -7.73 -7.53 10.21
N GLU A 200 -7.40 -6.53 9.38
CA GLU A 200 -8.34 -5.93 8.42
C GLU A 200 -8.87 -6.96 7.41
N ALA A 201 -8.02 -7.89 6.95
CA ALA A 201 -8.42 -8.97 6.04
C ALA A 201 -9.44 -9.94 6.67
N ALA A 202 -9.55 -9.95 8.01
CA ALA A 202 -10.43 -10.79 8.79
C ALA A 202 -11.73 -10.10 9.26
N LEU A 203 -11.95 -8.79 8.99
CA LEU A 203 -13.15 -8.06 9.44
C LEU A 203 -14.49 -8.71 9.06
N PHE A 204 -14.51 -9.53 8.00
CA PHE A 204 -15.71 -10.28 7.62
C PHE A 204 -16.13 -11.33 8.65
N LEU A 205 -15.22 -11.78 9.52
CA LEU A 205 -15.47 -12.74 10.60
C LEU A 205 -16.28 -12.14 11.74
N LEU A 206 -16.30 -10.81 11.90
CA LEU A 206 -17.13 -10.11 12.90
C LEU A 206 -18.62 -10.41 12.81
N ARG A 207 -19.09 -11.03 11.71
CA ARG A 207 -20.49 -11.46 11.56
C ARG A 207 -20.84 -12.70 12.39
N ASN A 208 -19.86 -13.57 12.63
CA ASN A 208 -20.05 -14.88 13.25
C ASN A 208 -19.15 -15.10 14.47
N HIS A 209 -18.04 -14.36 14.58
CA HIS A 209 -17.03 -14.46 15.64
C HIS A 209 -16.70 -13.07 16.19
N THR A 210 -17.73 -12.32 16.62
CA THR A 210 -17.54 -10.95 17.08
C THR A 210 -16.69 -10.91 18.34
N GLU A 211 -17.02 -11.72 19.34
CA GLU A 211 -16.33 -11.74 20.63
C GLU A 211 -14.89 -12.24 20.50
N GLU A 212 -14.67 -13.37 19.82
CA GLU A 212 -13.32 -13.92 19.68
C GLU A 212 -12.39 -12.98 18.88
N TYR A 213 -12.94 -12.22 17.93
CA TYR A 213 -12.19 -11.21 17.20
C TYR A 213 -11.80 -10.02 18.09
N LEU A 214 -12.70 -9.61 18.98
CA LEU A 214 -12.42 -8.55 19.95
C LEU A 214 -11.45 -9.01 21.03
N ASP A 215 -11.44 -10.29 21.43
CA ASP A 215 -10.41 -10.83 22.32
C ASP A 215 -9.00 -10.58 21.78
N ILE A 216 -8.81 -10.85 20.48
CA ILE A 216 -7.55 -10.60 19.79
C ILE A 216 -7.28 -9.09 19.68
N SER A 217 -8.29 -8.29 19.37
CA SER A 217 -8.13 -6.84 19.17
C SER A 217 -7.77 -6.13 20.48
N ASP A 218 -8.42 -6.51 21.59
CA ASP A 218 -8.18 -5.97 22.92
C ASP A 218 -6.80 -6.34 23.47
N SER A 219 -6.23 -7.48 23.05
CA SER A 219 -4.87 -7.89 23.45
C SER A 219 -3.74 -7.16 22.73
N THR A 220 -4.05 -6.34 21.71
CA THR A 220 -3.05 -5.63 20.89
C THR A 220 -2.81 -4.20 21.37
N TYR A 221 -1.83 -3.49 20.81
CA TYR A 221 -1.65 -2.07 21.06
C TYR A 221 -2.63 -1.22 20.22
N TRP A 222 -3.04 -0.04 20.69
CA TRP A 222 -4.09 0.79 20.05
C TRP A 222 -3.75 1.19 18.60
N SER A 223 -2.47 1.24 18.24
CA SER A 223 -2.04 1.52 16.86
C SER A 223 -2.28 0.35 15.89
N GLU A 224 -2.45 -0.87 16.41
CA GLU A 224 -2.55 -2.10 15.64
C GLU A 224 -3.99 -2.54 15.38
N VAL A 225 -4.93 -1.95 16.13
CA VAL A 225 -6.36 -2.18 15.95
C VAL A 225 -6.78 -1.72 14.56
N PRO A 226 -7.47 -2.56 13.77
CA PRO A 226 -7.91 -2.18 12.44
C PRO A 226 -9.01 -1.12 12.50
N HIS A 227 -9.01 -0.23 11.50
CA HIS A 227 -10.07 0.77 11.36
C HIS A 227 -11.47 0.12 11.22
N LEU A 228 -12.30 0.32 12.23
CA LEU A 228 -13.67 -0.18 12.31
C LEU A 228 -14.61 0.73 11.53
N LYS A 229 -14.65 0.55 10.20
CA LYS A 229 -15.57 1.28 9.31
C LYS A 229 -17.02 1.11 9.76
N ILE A 230 -17.86 2.10 9.45
CA ILE A 230 -19.30 2.19 9.83
C ILE A 230 -20.02 0.83 9.78
N LYS A 231 -19.82 0.05 8.71
CA LYS A 231 -20.46 -1.26 8.52
C LYS A 231 -20.12 -2.27 9.64
N PHE A 232 -18.85 -2.36 10.03
CA PHE A 232 -18.38 -3.34 11.02
C PHE A 232 -18.59 -2.85 12.44
N LEU A 233 -18.40 -1.55 12.69
CA LEU A 233 -18.74 -0.95 13.98
C LEU A 233 -20.22 -1.13 14.32
N LYS A 234 -21.14 -0.99 13.35
CA LYS A 234 -22.56 -1.29 13.56
C LYS A 234 -22.83 -2.75 13.95
N ILE A 235 -21.99 -3.70 13.54
CA ILE A 235 -22.14 -5.10 13.95
C ILE A 235 -21.69 -5.23 15.41
N ILE A 236 -20.51 -4.71 15.74
CA ILE A 236 -19.94 -4.76 17.09
C ILE A 236 -20.89 -4.08 18.10
N MET A 237 -21.31 -2.84 17.84
CA MET A 237 -22.18 -2.09 18.75
C MET A 237 -23.58 -2.72 18.92
N LYS A 238 -24.01 -3.63 18.03
CA LYS A 238 -25.25 -4.39 18.19
C LYS A 238 -25.09 -5.64 19.05
N VAL A 239 -23.90 -6.23 19.06
CA VAL A 239 -23.62 -7.50 19.74
C VAL A 239 -23.04 -7.26 21.12
N CYS A 240 -22.03 -6.41 21.24
CA CYS A 240 -21.26 -6.15 22.46
C CYS A 240 -20.85 -4.67 22.57
N PRO A 241 -21.81 -3.72 22.64
CA PRO A 241 -21.51 -2.29 22.72
C PRO A 241 -20.61 -1.95 23.92
N GLN A 242 -20.85 -2.59 25.06
CA GLN A 242 -20.16 -2.28 26.30
C GLN A 242 -18.66 -2.54 26.24
N ARG A 243 -18.23 -3.56 25.49
CA ARG A 243 -16.82 -3.88 25.29
C ARG A 243 -16.03 -2.75 24.61
N ILE A 244 -16.65 -2.05 23.66
CA ILE A 244 -16.04 -0.87 23.02
C ILE A 244 -16.07 0.35 23.94
N LEU A 245 -17.12 0.49 24.75
CA LEU A 245 -17.26 1.62 25.67
C LEU A 245 -16.32 1.51 26.88
N ASP A 246 -16.14 0.31 27.42
CA ASP A 246 -15.25 0.04 28.54
C ASP A 246 -13.78 0.15 28.11
N ASN A 247 -13.45 -0.28 26.89
CA ASN A 247 -12.11 -0.15 26.28
C ASN A 247 -12.00 1.06 25.34
N PHE A 248 -12.77 2.13 25.57
CA PHE A 248 -12.89 3.23 24.62
C PHE A 248 -11.55 3.88 24.24
N SER A 249 -10.59 3.97 25.18
CA SER A 249 -9.24 4.50 24.94
C SER A 249 -8.45 3.72 23.90
N HIS A 250 -8.73 2.43 23.77
CA HIS A 250 -8.12 1.55 22.79
C HIS A 250 -8.65 1.80 21.37
N TYR A 251 -9.94 2.17 21.28
CA TYR A 251 -10.67 2.25 20.02
C TYR A 251 -10.92 3.67 19.50
N ILE A 252 -10.76 4.70 20.33
CA ILE A 252 -11.19 6.08 20.03
C ILE A 252 -10.66 6.61 18.68
N SER A 253 -9.42 6.29 18.30
CA SER A 253 -8.84 6.72 17.02
C SER A 253 -9.21 5.84 15.81
N LYS A 254 -9.88 4.71 16.04
CA LYS A 254 -10.14 3.65 15.05
C LYS A 254 -11.63 3.43 14.78
N ILE A 255 -12.53 4.15 15.43
CA ILE A 255 -14.00 4.03 15.30
C ILE A 255 -14.65 5.25 14.65
N ASP A 256 -15.87 5.04 14.13
CA ASP A 256 -16.75 6.11 13.69
C ASP A 256 -17.59 6.62 14.88
N HIS A 257 -17.21 7.77 15.45
CA HIS A 257 -17.91 8.39 16.60
C HIS A 257 -19.41 8.64 16.38
N PRO A 258 -19.87 9.14 15.21
CA PRO A 258 -21.29 9.34 14.96
C PRO A 258 -22.11 8.04 14.99
N THR A 259 -21.50 6.90 14.66
CA THR A 259 -22.12 5.58 14.81
C THR A 259 -22.05 5.10 16.25
N CYS A 260 -20.89 5.21 16.92
CA CYS A 260 -20.71 4.76 18.31
C CYS A 260 -21.72 5.41 19.26
N ILE A 261 -21.88 6.74 19.18
CA ILE A 261 -22.79 7.49 20.05
C ILE A 261 -24.28 7.11 19.89
N LYS A 262 -24.65 6.42 18.81
CA LYS A 262 -26.04 5.92 18.63
C LYS A 262 -26.42 4.80 19.58
N TYR A 263 -25.43 4.19 20.22
CA TYR A 263 -25.61 3.08 21.15
C TYR A 263 -25.30 3.45 22.60
N ILE A 264 -25.04 4.73 22.88
CA ILE A 264 -24.95 5.27 24.24
C ILE A 264 -26.28 5.94 24.54
N GLU A 265 -26.90 5.58 25.66
CA GLU A 265 -28.11 6.25 26.16
C GLU A 265 -27.84 7.73 26.41
N LYS A 266 -28.79 8.62 26.10
CA LYS A 266 -28.56 10.08 26.10
C LYS A 266 -28.14 10.56 27.49
N GLU A 267 -28.77 10.03 28.52
CA GLU A 267 -28.57 10.31 29.94
C GLU A 267 -27.16 9.87 30.40
N SER A 268 -26.62 8.82 29.78
CA SER A 268 -25.32 8.22 30.11
C SER A 268 -24.14 8.90 29.41
N ILE A 269 -24.37 9.75 28.40
CA ILE A 269 -23.29 10.43 27.66
C ILE A 269 -22.48 11.38 28.57
N LYS A 270 -23.13 12.18 29.42
CA LYS A 270 -22.46 13.14 30.32
C LYS A 270 -21.58 12.39 31.35
N PRO A 271 -22.09 11.39 32.10
CA PRO A 271 -21.27 10.56 32.97
C PRO A 271 -20.11 9.86 32.25
N PHE A 272 -20.36 9.28 31.06
CA PHE A 272 -19.35 8.61 30.25
C PHE A 272 -18.18 9.54 29.90
N LEU A 273 -18.47 10.72 29.34
CA LEU A 273 -17.45 11.69 28.97
C LEU A 273 -16.71 12.25 30.18
N LEU A 274 -17.40 12.55 31.29
CA LEU A 274 -16.76 12.99 32.53
C LEU A 274 -15.78 11.93 33.04
N ASN A 275 -16.12 10.64 32.91
CA ASN A 275 -15.20 9.55 33.23
C ASN A 275 -13.99 9.53 32.29
N CYS A 276 -14.21 9.64 30.97
CA CYS A 276 -13.12 9.72 29.99
C CYS A 276 -12.19 10.92 30.24
N PHE A 277 -12.72 12.06 30.71
CA PHE A 277 -11.90 13.24 31.00
C PHE A 277 -11.06 13.10 32.26
N LYS A 278 -11.39 12.21 33.20
CA LYS A 278 -10.55 11.90 34.35
C LYS A 278 -9.27 11.17 33.96
N GLU A 279 -9.28 10.44 32.85
CA GLU A 279 -8.10 9.74 32.33
C GLU A 279 -7.28 10.64 31.40
N ASP A 280 -6.06 11.02 31.82
CA ASP A 280 -5.23 11.97 31.07
C ASP A 280 -4.95 11.52 29.62
N LYS A 281 -4.73 10.21 29.38
CA LYS A 281 -4.47 9.66 28.03
C LYS A 281 -5.62 9.90 27.06
N LEU A 282 -6.85 9.66 27.50
CA LEU A 282 -8.07 9.87 26.72
C LEU A 282 -8.29 11.35 26.42
N ARG A 283 -7.99 12.22 27.40
CA ARG A 283 -8.17 13.67 27.29
C ARG A 283 -7.46 14.26 26.07
N TYR A 284 -6.26 13.76 25.72
CA TYR A 284 -5.50 14.21 24.56
C TYR A 284 -6.04 13.73 23.21
N GLN A 285 -6.88 12.70 23.20
CA GLN A 285 -7.42 12.11 21.97
C GLN A 285 -8.77 12.73 21.55
N PHE A 286 -9.42 13.52 22.41
CA PHE A 286 -10.63 14.28 22.06
C PHE A 286 -10.28 15.57 21.31
N SER A 287 -10.33 15.51 19.97
CA SER A 287 -10.33 16.71 19.14
C SER A 287 -11.67 17.47 19.28
N HIS A 288 -11.68 18.76 18.87
CA HIS A 288 -12.92 19.54 18.78
C HIS A 288 -14.01 18.80 18.00
N GLU A 289 -13.65 18.19 16.87
CA GLU A 289 -14.58 17.46 16.00
C GLU A 289 -15.18 16.23 16.71
N ILE A 290 -14.34 15.45 17.39
CA ILE A 290 -14.79 14.27 18.14
C ILE A 290 -15.75 14.71 19.24
N LEU A 291 -15.37 15.70 20.05
CA LEU A 291 -16.17 16.16 21.18
C LEU A 291 -17.52 16.74 20.74
N CYS A 292 -17.57 17.48 19.63
CA CYS A 292 -18.81 18.05 19.10
C CYS A 292 -19.84 16.99 18.74
N HIS A 293 -19.41 15.82 18.24
CA HIS A 293 -20.33 14.70 18.00
C HIS A 293 -21.06 14.25 19.27
N TYR A 294 -20.42 14.35 20.44
CA TYR A 294 -21.03 14.01 21.72
C TYR A 294 -21.88 15.14 22.30
N LEU A 295 -21.38 16.38 22.27
CA LEU A 295 -22.08 17.53 22.83
C LEU A 295 -23.46 17.75 22.19
N ILE A 296 -23.58 17.57 20.87
CA ILE A 296 -24.86 17.78 20.15
C ILE A 296 -25.98 16.86 20.67
N ARG A 297 -25.67 15.75 21.34
CA ARG A 297 -26.67 14.82 21.89
C ARG A 297 -27.10 15.10 23.33
N LEU A 298 -26.39 15.96 24.03
CA LEU A 298 -26.72 16.34 25.41
C LEU A 298 -27.75 17.48 25.46
N PRO A 299 -28.58 17.56 26.51
CA PRO A 299 -29.32 18.77 26.87
C PRO A 299 -28.37 19.97 27.04
N PHE A 300 -28.89 21.18 26.86
CA PHE A 300 -28.05 22.37 26.87
C PHE A 300 -27.28 22.58 28.19
N ASP A 301 -27.99 22.51 29.32
CA ASP A 301 -27.40 22.74 30.64
C ASP A 301 -26.24 21.75 30.90
N ASP A 302 -26.43 20.51 30.46
CA ASP A 302 -25.41 19.46 30.54
C ASP A 302 -24.17 19.71 29.68
N ARG A 303 -24.31 20.33 28.51
CA ARG A 303 -23.17 20.68 27.64
C ARG A 303 -22.28 21.70 28.32
N LEU A 304 -22.88 22.71 28.93
CA LEU A 304 -22.17 23.83 29.53
C LEU A 304 -21.44 23.39 30.80
N ASP A 305 -22.10 22.60 31.64
CA ASP A 305 -21.48 21.92 32.78
C ASP A 305 -20.29 21.04 32.36
N LEU A 306 -20.46 20.26 31.30
CA LEU A 306 -19.42 19.34 30.83
C LEU A 306 -18.23 20.06 30.22
N LEU A 307 -18.46 21.15 29.48
CA LEU A 307 -17.39 22.01 28.96
C LEU A 307 -16.65 22.74 30.09
N LYS A 308 -17.35 23.16 31.15
CA LYS A 308 -16.73 23.71 32.37
C LYS A 308 -15.85 22.66 33.05
N ALA A 309 -16.36 21.45 33.24
CA ALA A 309 -15.59 20.33 33.83
C ALA A 309 -14.36 19.96 32.99
N TYR A 310 -14.50 19.93 31.66
CA TYR A 310 -13.38 19.70 30.73
C TYR A 310 -12.30 20.80 30.84
N ARG A 311 -12.71 22.06 31.05
CA ARG A 311 -11.81 23.21 31.28
C ARG A 311 -11.11 23.13 32.64
N SER A 312 -11.85 22.90 33.73
CA SER A 312 -11.31 22.84 35.09
C SER A 312 -10.26 21.74 35.27
N ASN A 313 -10.37 20.64 34.52
CA ASN A 313 -9.37 19.57 34.53
C ASN A 313 -8.12 19.88 33.69
N LYS A 314 -8.09 20.95 32.88
CA LYS A 314 -6.98 21.27 31.96
C LYS A 314 -5.96 22.23 32.56
N THR A 315 -6.32 23.00 33.58
CA THR A 315 -5.50 24.06 34.18
C THR A 315 -4.35 23.57 35.06
N GLN A 316 -4.18 22.25 35.26
CA GLN A 316 -3.11 21.68 36.12
C GLN A 316 -1.79 21.35 35.40
N ASN A 317 -1.67 21.48 34.07
CA ASN A 317 -0.41 21.21 33.35
C ASN A 317 -0.05 22.37 32.39
N ILE A 318 0.96 23.18 32.77
CA ILE A 318 1.26 24.51 32.22
C ILE A 318 1.92 24.50 30.81
N ASN A 319 2.22 23.35 30.21
CA ASN A 319 3.01 23.30 28.96
C ASN A 319 2.31 22.73 27.70
N CYS A 320 0.98 22.74 27.61
CA CYS A 320 0.28 22.19 26.44
C CYS A 320 -0.46 23.25 25.61
N LYS A 321 -0.09 23.36 24.32
CA LYS A 321 -0.86 24.04 23.27
C LYS A 321 -2.20 23.32 23.05
N GLY A 322 -3.19 23.64 23.88
CA GLY A 322 -4.59 23.26 23.66
C GLY A 322 -5.27 24.17 22.63
N PRO A 323 -6.53 23.92 22.24
CA PRO A 323 -7.27 24.86 21.40
C PRO A 323 -7.60 26.11 22.22
N ASP A 324 -6.82 27.18 22.03
CA ASP A 324 -6.93 28.46 22.74
C ASP A 324 -8.35 29.07 22.71
N GLY A 325 -9.21 28.62 21.80
CA GLY A 325 -10.58 29.12 21.63
C GLY A 325 -11.57 28.79 22.76
N LEU A 326 -11.34 27.75 23.57
CA LEU A 326 -12.29 27.33 24.62
C LEU A 326 -12.29 28.31 25.81
N ASN A 327 -11.11 28.84 26.17
CA ASN A 327 -10.97 29.84 27.24
C ASN A 327 -11.62 31.18 26.83
N LEU A 328 -11.43 31.60 25.58
CA LEU A 328 -12.02 32.83 25.03
C LEU A 328 -13.55 32.75 24.94
N LEU A 329 -14.12 31.58 24.65
CA LEU A 329 -15.59 31.37 24.68
C LEU A 329 -16.18 31.61 26.07
N PHE A 330 -15.57 31.06 27.12
CA PHE A 330 -16.08 31.23 28.48
C PHE A 330 -15.95 32.67 28.96
N SER A 331 -14.83 33.35 28.64
CA SER A 331 -14.67 34.78 28.92
C SER A 331 -15.71 35.64 28.20
N ALA A 332 -16.20 35.22 27.03
CA ALA A 332 -17.29 35.89 26.33
C ALA A 332 -18.66 35.67 26.95
N ILE A 333 -18.97 34.44 27.38
CA ILE A 333 -20.21 34.11 28.10
C ILE A 333 -20.28 34.88 29.43
N GLU A 334 -19.13 35.09 30.07
CA GLU A 334 -18.97 35.84 31.33
C GLU A 334 -18.82 37.36 31.11
N GLY A 335 -18.89 37.85 29.86
CA GLY A 335 -18.97 39.28 29.53
C GLY A 335 -17.65 40.08 29.53
N ASN A 336 -16.48 39.42 29.54
CA ASN A 336 -15.20 40.04 29.92
C ASN A 336 -14.09 40.09 28.84
N ALA A 337 -14.36 39.87 27.54
CA ALA A 337 -13.26 39.79 26.53
C ALA A 337 -13.53 40.47 25.17
N SER A 338 -12.46 41.01 24.57
CA SER A 338 -12.40 41.44 23.16
C SER A 338 -11.85 40.31 22.27
N PHE A 339 -12.42 40.15 21.07
CA PHE A 339 -12.14 39.02 20.18
C PHE A 339 -11.12 39.40 19.11
N ASN A 340 -10.00 38.66 19.03
CA ASN A 340 -9.01 38.83 17.95
C ASN A 340 -8.44 37.52 17.38
N SER A 341 -8.98 36.33 17.71
CA SER A 341 -8.51 35.07 17.10
C SER A 341 -9.58 34.40 16.23
N SER A 342 -9.18 34.02 15.01
CA SER A 342 -10.02 33.62 13.88
C SER A 342 -10.77 32.28 14.02
N ASN A 343 -10.77 31.65 15.21
CA ASN A 343 -11.39 30.33 15.44
C ASN A 343 -12.24 30.22 16.72
N VAL A 344 -12.40 31.28 17.52
CA VAL A 344 -13.13 31.23 18.81
C VAL A 344 -14.62 30.94 18.62
N PHE A 345 -15.21 31.48 17.55
CA PHE A 345 -16.65 31.42 17.34
C PHE A 345 -17.17 30.01 16.98
N ARG A 346 -16.29 29.05 16.65
CA ARG A 346 -16.67 27.66 16.33
C ARG A 346 -17.37 26.95 17.48
N TRP A 347 -17.07 27.31 18.73
CA TRP A 347 -17.71 26.69 19.89
C TRP A 347 -19.17 27.09 20.09
N TYR A 348 -19.64 28.18 19.45
CA TYR A 348 -21.06 28.54 19.48
C TYR A 348 -21.96 27.49 18.81
N GLN A 349 -21.42 26.60 17.97
CA GLN A 349 -22.21 25.49 17.42
C GLN A 349 -22.73 24.52 18.51
N CYS A 350 -22.13 24.54 19.69
CA CYS A 350 -22.56 23.74 20.83
C CYS A 350 -23.62 24.45 21.70
N MET A 351 -23.91 25.73 21.43
CA MET A 351 -24.82 26.58 22.20
C MET A 351 -26.22 26.68 21.53
N PRO A 352 -27.29 27.01 22.29
CA PRO A 352 -28.64 27.22 21.77
C PRO A 352 -28.65 28.36 20.78
N PHE A 353 -29.51 28.25 19.77
CA PHE A 353 -29.63 29.25 18.73
C PHE A 353 -29.79 30.66 19.31
N VAL A 354 -30.68 30.87 20.28
CA VAL A 354 -30.92 32.19 20.90
C VAL A 354 -29.64 32.85 21.44
N ILE A 355 -28.78 32.09 22.11
CA ILE A 355 -27.52 32.60 22.69
C ILE A 355 -26.50 32.84 21.58
N SER A 356 -26.29 31.85 20.72
CA SER A 356 -25.36 31.96 19.59
C SER A 356 -25.74 33.11 18.67
N PHE A 357 -27.02 33.27 18.37
CA PHE A 357 -27.56 34.34 17.55
C PHE A 357 -27.30 35.70 18.20
N ARG A 358 -27.61 35.87 19.49
CA ARG A 358 -27.36 37.13 20.21
C ARG A 358 -25.88 37.53 20.20
N GLU A 359 -24.97 36.60 20.47
CA GLU A 359 -23.54 36.94 20.58
C GLU A 359 -22.84 37.02 19.21
N LEU A 360 -23.11 36.08 18.30
CA LEU A 360 -22.50 36.10 16.96
C LEU A 360 -23.00 37.30 16.15
N THR A 361 -24.27 37.72 16.28
CA THR A 361 -24.74 38.91 15.54
C THR A 361 -24.02 40.20 15.97
N LYS A 362 -23.64 40.34 17.25
CA LYS A 362 -22.78 41.46 17.70
C LYS A 362 -21.43 41.43 16.99
N ILE A 363 -20.81 40.25 16.88
CA ILE A 363 -19.50 40.09 16.25
C ILE A 363 -19.61 40.31 14.73
N ILE A 364 -20.64 39.75 14.09
CA ILE A 364 -20.93 39.88 12.65
C ILE A 364 -21.07 41.36 12.26
N ARG A 365 -21.69 42.20 13.11
CA ARG A 365 -21.85 43.64 12.85
C ARG A 365 -20.52 44.40 12.81
N THR A 366 -19.53 43.98 13.59
CA THR A 366 -18.22 44.63 13.67
C THR A 366 -17.15 43.99 12.78
N GLU A 367 -17.36 42.75 12.33
CA GLU A 367 -16.41 42.02 11.49
C GLU A 367 -16.41 42.57 10.06
N LEU A 368 -15.24 43.00 9.58
CA LEU A 368 -15.07 43.58 8.25
C LEU A 368 -14.96 42.52 7.15
N LYS A 369 -14.51 41.30 7.48
CA LYS A 369 -14.27 40.22 6.52
C LYS A 369 -15.53 39.37 6.26
N SER A 370 -16.04 39.41 5.02
CA SER A 370 -17.25 38.69 4.61
C SER A 370 -17.14 37.15 4.73
N ASP A 371 -15.95 36.55 4.59
CA ASP A 371 -15.72 35.11 4.76
C ASP A 371 -15.81 34.66 6.22
N VAL A 372 -15.37 35.51 7.14
CA VAL A 372 -15.50 35.27 8.58
C VAL A 372 -16.97 35.40 9.00
N ARG A 373 -17.69 36.44 8.53
CA ARG A 373 -19.14 36.57 8.73
C ARG A 373 -19.91 35.35 8.20
N HIS A 374 -19.57 34.90 7.00
CA HIS A 374 -20.17 33.69 6.41
C HIS A 374 -19.94 32.44 7.27
N SER A 375 -18.73 32.25 7.81
CA SER A 375 -18.44 31.14 8.72
C SER A 375 -19.29 31.19 10.00
N MET A 376 -19.56 32.38 10.53
CA MET A 376 -20.46 32.58 11.68
C MET A 376 -21.92 32.26 11.33
N PHE A 377 -22.39 32.65 10.15
CA PHE A 377 -23.72 32.25 9.67
C PHE A 377 -23.85 30.73 9.50
N GLY A 378 -22.81 30.04 9.04
CA GLY A 378 -22.77 28.58 8.99
C GLY A 378 -22.96 27.94 10.37
N ILE A 379 -22.38 28.53 11.42
CA ILE A 379 -22.57 28.07 12.80
C ILE A 379 -23.99 28.33 13.30
N LEU A 380 -24.55 29.51 13.01
CA LEU A 380 -25.94 29.82 13.34
C LEU A 380 -26.92 28.86 12.66
N LEU A 381 -26.63 28.45 11.42
CA LEU A 381 -27.41 27.44 10.70
C LEU A 381 -27.33 26.06 11.37
N ILE A 382 -26.14 25.66 11.85
CA ILE A 382 -25.97 24.42 12.63
C ILE A 382 -26.79 24.50 13.94
N CYS A 383 -26.76 25.65 14.63
CA CYS A 383 -27.52 25.87 15.86
C CYS A 383 -29.03 25.81 15.62
N ALA A 384 -29.53 26.44 14.55
CA ALA A 384 -30.95 26.42 14.19
C ALA A 384 -31.46 25.02 13.83
N GLY A 385 -30.57 24.18 13.27
CA GLY A 385 -30.86 22.78 12.99
C GLY A 385 -32.07 22.59 12.06
N SER A 386 -33.17 22.08 12.61
CA SER A 386 -34.45 21.88 11.89
C SER A 386 -35.61 22.69 12.48
N ASN A 387 -35.33 23.63 13.40
CA ASN A 387 -36.36 24.48 14.01
C ASN A 387 -36.76 25.58 13.03
N SER A 388 -38.04 25.60 12.63
CA SER A 388 -38.57 26.52 11.62
C SER A 388 -38.46 27.99 12.06
N ASP A 389 -38.74 28.29 13.33
CA ASP A 389 -38.75 29.67 13.85
C ASP A 389 -37.34 30.26 13.93
N GLU A 390 -36.36 29.42 14.27
CA GLU A 390 -34.95 29.81 14.33
C GLU A 390 -34.36 29.98 12.92
N ILE A 391 -34.72 29.09 12.00
CA ILE A 391 -34.37 29.22 10.58
C ILE A 391 -34.97 30.51 10.00
N PHE A 392 -36.23 30.80 10.30
CA PHE A 392 -36.90 32.04 9.90
C PHE A 392 -36.17 33.26 10.44
N THR A 393 -35.85 33.26 11.73
CA THR A 393 -35.12 34.34 12.40
C THR A 393 -33.76 34.59 11.76
N LEU A 394 -33.01 33.53 11.44
CA LEU A 394 -31.71 33.62 10.78
C LEU A 394 -31.83 34.16 9.36
N LEU A 395 -32.78 33.64 8.57
CA LEU A 395 -33.01 34.04 7.19
C LEU A 395 -33.45 35.51 7.11
N LYS A 396 -34.38 35.92 7.99
CA LYS A 396 -34.85 37.30 8.11
C LYS A 396 -33.72 38.25 8.51
N TYR A 397 -32.90 37.86 9.49
CA TYR A 397 -31.73 38.67 9.89
C TYR A 397 -30.73 38.85 8.74
N TYR A 398 -30.44 37.79 7.99
CA TYR A 398 -29.55 37.86 6.82
C TYR A 398 -30.14 38.77 5.73
N HIS A 399 -31.43 38.62 5.45
CA HIS A 399 -32.16 39.50 4.51
C HIS A 399 -32.07 40.96 4.95
N ASP A 400 -32.43 41.28 6.19
CA ASP A 400 -32.55 42.67 6.63
C ASP A 400 -31.19 43.40 6.75
N ASN A 401 -30.11 42.67 7.08
CA ASN A 401 -28.82 43.29 7.39
C ASN A 401 -27.72 43.00 6.35
N HIS A 402 -27.87 41.97 5.51
CA HIS A 402 -26.81 41.45 4.64
C HIS A 402 -27.27 41.20 3.18
N ILE A 403 -28.47 41.66 2.79
CA ILE A 403 -28.94 41.60 1.39
C ILE A 403 -28.06 42.40 0.41
N ASN A 404 -27.18 43.28 0.88
CA ASN A 404 -26.26 44.04 0.03
C ASN A 404 -24.85 43.44 -0.04
N GLU A 405 -24.61 42.25 0.52
CA GLU A 405 -23.32 41.57 0.41
C GLU A 405 -22.98 41.23 -1.06
N PRO A 406 -21.68 41.17 -1.43
CA PRO A 406 -21.28 40.75 -2.77
C PRO A 406 -21.82 39.35 -3.11
N PHE A 407 -22.17 39.13 -4.39
CA PHE A 407 -22.77 37.87 -4.90
C PHE A 407 -22.08 36.60 -4.36
N LYS A 408 -20.75 36.57 -4.34
CA LYS A 408 -19.94 35.43 -3.87
C LYS A 408 -20.33 34.98 -2.45
N PHE A 409 -20.65 35.92 -1.56
CA PHE A 409 -20.98 35.60 -0.17
C PHE A 409 -22.46 35.23 0.00
N LYS A 410 -23.35 35.91 -0.73
CA LYS A 410 -24.78 35.53 -0.81
C LYS A 410 -24.96 34.09 -1.29
N ILE A 411 -24.30 33.72 -2.39
CA ILE A 411 -24.42 32.38 -2.96
C ILE A 411 -23.80 31.32 -2.05
N ASN A 412 -22.71 31.63 -1.34
CA ASN A 412 -22.13 30.72 -0.37
C ASN A 412 -23.10 30.46 0.81
N PHE A 413 -23.63 31.53 1.41
CA PHE A 413 -24.63 31.41 2.47
C PHE A 413 -25.85 30.61 2.01
N LEU A 414 -26.43 30.93 0.85
CA LEU A 414 -27.59 30.23 0.33
C LEU A 414 -27.31 28.77 0.00
N ASN A 415 -26.12 28.46 -0.53
CA ASN A 415 -25.75 27.07 -0.81
C ASN A 415 -25.68 26.22 0.46
N ASP A 416 -25.21 26.80 1.57
CA ASP A 416 -25.16 26.15 2.88
C ASP A 416 -26.56 26.08 3.49
N PHE A 417 -27.31 27.19 3.47
CA PHE A 417 -28.69 27.26 3.93
C PHE A 417 -29.57 26.19 3.28
N LEU A 418 -29.63 26.17 1.94
CA LEU A 418 -30.41 25.21 1.16
C LEU A 418 -29.94 23.74 1.30
N SER A 419 -28.73 23.51 1.82
CA SER A 419 -28.26 22.14 2.09
C SER A 419 -28.85 21.54 3.36
N VAL A 420 -29.26 22.40 4.31
CA VAL A 420 -29.80 22.01 5.61
C VAL A 420 -31.33 22.10 5.63
N VAL A 421 -31.89 23.16 5.05
CA VAL A 421 -33.33 23.42 5.11
C VAL A 421 -34.12 22.68 4.03
N LYS A 422 -35.40 22.42 4.33
CA LYS A 422 -36.37 21.92 3.34
C LYS A 422 -37.15 23.10 2.77
N ALA A 423 -36.48 23.91 1.95
CA ALA A 423 -37.06 25.15 1.39
C ALA A 423 -38.37 24.90 0.62
N TYR A 424 -38.55 23.73 0.02
CA TYR A 424 -39.80 23.32 -0.65
C TYR A 424 -40.99 23.09 0.29
N LYS A 425 -40.81 23.21 1.63
CA LYS A 425 -41.88 23.15 2.64
C LYS A 425 -42.11 24.48 3.35
N PHE A 426 -41.47 25.55 2.88
CA PHE A 426 -41.65 26.86 3.49
C PHE A 426 -43.08 27.35 3.26
N ASP A 427 -43.62 28.06 4.24
CA ASP A 427 -44.85 28.80 4.05
C ASP A 427 -44.61 30.03 3.15
N THR A 428 -45.69 30.71 2.78
CA THR A 428 -45.64 31.85 1.88
C THR A 428 -44.75 32.98 2.41
N GLU A 429 -44.74 33.22 3.72
CA GLU A 429 -43.93 34.29 4.33
C GLU A 429 -42.44 33.98 4.24
N MET A 430 -42.01 32.80 4.69
CA MET A 430 -40.61 32.40 4.65
C MET A 430 -40.10 32.23 3.21
N TRP A 431 -40.95 31.71 2.32
CA TRP A 431 -40.64 31.65 0.88
C TRP A 431 -40.42 33.04 0.29
N THR A 432 -41.26 34.02 0.62
CA THR A 432 -41.13 35.39 0.11
C THR A 432 -39.78 36.01 0.47
N ILE A 433 -39.30 35.80 1.71
CA ILE A 433 -37.97 36.29 2.13
C ILE A 433 -36.85 35.60 1.34
N LEU A 434 -36.95 34.28 1.15
CA LEU A 434 -35.98 33.53 0.36
C LEU A 434 -35.99 33.95 -1.12
N ASP A 435 -37.18 34.21 -1.68
CA ASP A 435 -37.37 34.62 -3.06
C ASP A 435 -36.83 36.04 -3.30
N ASN A 436 -37.02 36.96 -2.35
CA ASN A 436 -36.38 38.28 -2.37
C ASN A 436 -34.85 38.19 -2.39
N LEU A 437 -34.26 37.22 -1.66
CA LEU A 437 -32.82 36.96 -1.75
C LEU A 437 -32.41 36.46 -3.14
N PHE A 438 -33.21 35.60 -3.79
CA PHE A 438 -32.99 35.18 -5.18
C PHE A 438 -33.07 36.37 -6.15
N CYS A 439 -34.03 37.27 -5.98
CA CYS A 439 -34.13 38.53 -6.73
C CYS A 439 -32.87 39.39 -6.56
N SER A 440 -32.38 39.55 -5.33
CA SER A 440 -31.17 40.34 -5.03
C SER A 440 -29.86 39.77 -5.63
N MET A 441 -29.90 38.52 -6.11
CA MET A 441 -28.79 37.84 -6.77
C MET A 441 -28.98 37.72 -8.28
N GLU A 442 -29.98 38.41 -8.84
CA GLU A 442 -30.28 38.40 -10.27
C GLU A 442 -30.57 36.98 -10.80
N VAL A 443 -31.16 36.10 -9.97
CA VAL A 443 -31.53 34.74 -10.38
C VAL A 443 -32.53 34.78 -11.53
N TYR A 444 -33.47 35.73 -11.47
CA TYR A 444 -34.53 35.97 -12.46
C TYR A 444 -34.13 36.91 -13.61
N MET A 445 -32.85 37.24 -13.78
CA MET A 445 -32.34 38.07 -14.89
C MET A 445 -31.40 37.26 -15.79
N ASN A 446 -31.23 37.61 -17.06
CA ASN A 446 -30.26 36.93 -17.94
C ASN A 446 -28.80 37.26 -17.58
N SER A 447 -28.30 36.63 -16.51
CA SER A 447 -26.96 36.81 -15.95
C SER A 447 -26.13 35.53 -16.06
N ASN A 448 -24.81 35.68 -16.23
CA ASN A 448 -23.84 34.56 -16.25
C ASN A 448 -23.49 34.01 -14.85
N LEU A 449 -24.28 34.37 -13.83
CA LEU A 449 -24.04 34.01 -12.44
C LEU A 449 -24.39 32.54 -12.16
N LYS A 450 -23.52 31.84 -11.42
CA LYS A 450 -23.69 30.41 -11.12
C LYS A 450 -24.67 30.18 -9.95
N VAL A 451 -25.97 30.10 -10.24
CA VAL A 451 -27.07 30.01 -9.24
C VAL A 451 -27.85 28.68 -9.24
N LYS A 452 -27.18 27.59 -9.61
CA LYS A 452 -27.81 26.26 -9.83
C LYS A 452 -28.70 25.77 -8.69
N LYS A 453 -28.25 25.81 -7.43
CA LYS A 453 -29.06 25.35 -6.27
C LYS A 453 -30.34 26.19 -6.07
N CYS A 454 -30.28 27.49 -6.40
CA CYS A 454 -31.43 28.39 -6.31
C CYS A 454 -32.48 27.99 -7.36
N ILE A 455 -32.06 27.81 -8.61
CA ILE A 455 -32.92 27.34 -9.71
C ILE A 455 -33.60 26.01 -9.35
N GLN A 456 -32.84 25.05 -8.83
CA GLN A 456 -33.39 23.76 -8.40
C GLN A 456 -34.45 23.93 -7.30
N THR A 457 -34.18 24.81 -6.34
CA THR A 457 -35.11 25.06 -5.23
C THR A 457 -36.39 25.71 -5.71
N ILE A 458 -36.30 26.69 -6.63
CA ILE A 458 -37.46 27.35 -7.26
C ILE A 458 -38.31 26.33 -8.02
N ILE A 459 -37.69 25.50 -8.85
CA ILE A 459 -38.39 24.44 -9.59
C ILE A 459 -39.12 23.51 -8.64
N ILE A 460 -38.45 23.00 -7.60
CA ILE A 460 -39.05 22.05 -6.66
C ILE A 460 -40.20 22.70 -5.90
N TYR A 461 -40.00 23.90 -5.33
CA TYR A 461 -41.03 24.60 -4.57
C TYR A 461 -42.26 24.86 -5.43
N LYS A 462 -42.09 25.48 -6.61
CA LYS A 462 -43.19 25.85 -7.48
C LYS A 462 -43.93 24.63 -8.06
N THR A 463 -43.19 23.56 -8.42
CA THR A 463 -43.82 22.30 -8.89
C THR A 463 -44.69 21.64 -7.81
N ILE A 464 -44.24 21.66 -6.54
CA ILE A 464 -44.98 21.03 -5.44
C ILE A 464 -46.23 21.84 -5.08
N HIS A 465 -46.17 23.17 -5.17
CA HIS A 465 -47.27 24.08 -4.85
C HIS A 465 -48.16 24.42 -6.07
N ASP A 466 -47.99 23.72 -7.19
CA ASP A 466 -48.74 23.93 -8.43
C ASP A 466 -48.69 25.39 -8.94
N GLU A 467 -47.55 26.06 -8.72
CA GLU A 467 -47.29 27.42 -9.19
C GLU A 467 -46.54 27.42 -10.53
N PRO A 468 -46.79 28.42 -11.41
CA PRO A 468 -46.07 28.54 -12.66
C PRO A 468 -44.58 28.84 -12.42
N ILE A 469 -43.71 28.10 -13.11
CA ILE A 469 -42.25 28.31 -13.10
C ILE A 469 -41.92 29.40 -14.13
N PRO A 470 -41.20 30.47 -13.75
CA PRO A 470 -40.82 31.51 -14.69
C PRO A 470 -39.94 30.98 -15.83
N GLU A 471 -40.20 31.43 -17.06
CA GLU A 471 -39.46 31.00 -18.27
C GLU A 471 -37.94 31.19 -18.13
N ILE A 472 -37.51 32.27 -17.48
CA ILE A 472 -36.08 32.53 -17.25
C ILE A 472 -35.41 31.52 -16.31
N VAL A 473 -36.19 30.90 -15.42
CA VAL A 473 -35.72 29.83 -14.52
C VAL A 473 -35.65 28.52 -15.29
N GLU A 474 -36.65 28.22 -16.13
CA GLU A 474 -36.65 27.04 -17.01
C GLU A 474 -35.45 27.07 -17.97
N THR A 475 -35.21 28.21 -18.63
CA THR A 475 -34.10 28.36 -19.59
C THR A 475 -32.71 28.25 -18.94
N LYS A 476 -32.55 28.71 -17.69
CA LYS A 476 -31.31 28.55 -16.93
C LYS A 476 -31.12 27.16 -16.31
N PHE A 477 -32.15 26.30 -16.33
CA PHE A 477 -32.09 24.99 -15.69
C PHE A 477 -31.21 24.02 -16.49
N ILE A 478 -30.00 23.80 -15.98
CA ILE A 478 -29.15 22.69 -16.44
C ILE A 478 -29.74 21.39 -15.90
N PHE A 479 -30.29 20.56 -16.80
CA PHE A 479 -31.03 19.36 -16.43
C PHE A 479 -30.26 18.44 -15.47
N GLU A 480 -30.93 18.07 -14.39
CA GLU A 480 -30.54 16.99 -13.50
C GLU A 480 -31.77 16.20 -13.11
N THR A 481 -31.60 14.92 -12.80
CA THR A 481 -32.70 14.04 -12.39
C THR A 481 -33.25 14.39 -11.01
N LEU A 482 -32.60 15.28 -10.25
CA LEU A 482 -32.97 15.63 -8.87
C LEU A 482 -33.15 14.41 -7.95
N ARG A 483 -32.48 13.28 -8.25
CA ARG A 483 -32.59 12.00 -7.52
C ARG A 483 -32.39 12.10 -6.01
N TYR A 484 -31.68 13.13 -5.55
CA TYR A 484 -31.46 13.42 -4.14
C TYR A 484 -32.77 13.67 -3.37
N TYR A 485 -33.78 14.21 -4.05
CA TYR A 485 -35.08 14.53 -3.47
C TYR A 485 -36.09 13.38 -3.49
N LYS A 486 -35.82 12.33 -4.25
CA LYS A 486 -36.70 11.15 -4.38
C LYS A 486 -37.14 10.56 -3.04
N ASN A 487 -36.21 10.45 -2.08
CA ASN A 487 -36.49 9.89 -0.75
C ASN A 487 -36.85 10.98 0.29
N LYS A 488 -36.91 12.26 -0.11
CA LYS A 488 -37.21 13.41 0.76
C LYS A 488 -38.64 13.92 0.57
N LEU A 489 -39.18 13.77 -0.63
CA LEU A 489 -40.55 14.08 -0.99
C LEU A 489 -41.48 12.92 -0.62
N ASN A 490 -42.75 13.22 -0.38
CA ASN A 490 -43.79 12.19 -0.31
C ASN A 490 -44.08 11.63 -1.73
N ILE A 491 -44.91 10.59 -1.83
CA ILE A 491 -45.18 9.91 -3.10
C ILE A 491 -45.78 10.88 -4.12
N GLU A 492 -46.78 11.67 -3.73
CA GLU A 492 -47.48 12.61 -4.61
C GLU A 492 -46.57 13.75 -5.08
N GLU A 493 -45.87 14.41 -4.15
CA GLU A 493 -44.85 15.43 -4.43
C GLU A 493 -43.76 14.89 -5.38
N GLY A 494 -43.34 13.64 -5.16
CA GLY A 494 -42.36 12.95 -5.99
C GLY A 494 -42.86 12.69 -7.40
N GLU A 495 -44.11 12.27 -7.58
CA GLU A 495 -44.74 12.08 -8.90
C GLU A 495 -44.87 13.41 -9.65
N LYS A 496 -45.33 14.49 -8.99
CA LYS A 496 -45.42 15.83 -9.60
C LYS A 496 -44.05 16.28 -10.14
N LEU A 497 -43.00 16.18 -9.32
CA LEU A 497 -41.65 16.56 -9.74
C LEU A 497 -41.12 15.67 -10.87
N PHE A 498 -41.34 14.36 -10.80
CA PHE A 498 -40.93 13.44 -11.86
C PHE A 498 -41.62 13.77 -13.19
N ASN A 499 -42.93 13.99 -13.18
CA ASN A 499 -43.71 14.31 -14.38
C ASN A 499 -43.25 15.63 -14.99
N TYR A 500 -43.07 16.69 -14.19
CA TYR A 500 -42.52 17.95 -14.67
C TYR A 500 -41.15 17.78 -15.35
N LEU A 501 -40.22 17.05 -14.72
CA LEU A 501 -38.89 16.80 -15.29
C LEU A 501 -38.95 15.99 -16.58
N LEU A 502 -39.85 15.00 -16.65
CA LEU A 502 -40.07 14.18 -17.83
C LEU A 502 -40.66 15.01 -18.97
N GLU A 503 -41.76 15.71 -18.74
CA GLU A 503 -42.43 16.58 -19.71
C GLU A 503 -41.50 17.67 -20.23
N ASN A 504 -40.71 18.29 -19.36
CA ASN A 504 -39.70 19.26 -19.78
C ASN A 504 -38.69 18.64 -20.76
N GLN A 505 -38.14 17.46 -20.48
CA GLN A 505 -37.20 16.82 -21.41
C GLN A 505 -37.85 16.28 -22.67
N VAL A 506 -39.10 15.79 -22.59
CA VAL A 506 -39.85 15.34 -23.77
C VAL A 506 -40.14 16.53 -24.69
N ARG A 507 -40.56 17.68 -24.16
CA ARG A 507 -40.76 18.92 -24.93
C ARG A 507 -39.50 19.36 -25.65
N GLN A 508 -38.36 19.35 -24.95
CA GLN A 508 -37.05 19.69 -25.55
C GLN A 508 -36.65 18.67 -26.63
N LEU A 509 -36.91 17.38 -26.39
CA LEU A 509 -36.65 16.31 -27.35
C LEU A 509 -37.50 16.48 -28.63
N GLU A 510 -38.80 16.73 -28.49
CA GLU A 510 -39.73 16.90 -29.61
C GLU A 510 -39.35 18.12 -30.45
N ASN A 511 -39.13 19.27 -29.81
CA ASN A 511 -38.67 20.48 -30.49
C ASN A 511 -37.34 20.27 -31.23
N ALA A 512 -36.40 19.54 -30.64
CA ALA A 512 -35.11 19.26 -31.27
C ALA A 512 -35.24 18.29 -32.46
N ILE A 513 -36.14 17.29 -32.37
CA ILE A 513 -36.42 16.34 -33.46
C ILE A 513 -37.07 17.05 -34.64
N GLU A 514 -38.07 17.92 -34.40
CA GLU A 514 -38.76 18.65 -35.48
C GLU A 514 -37.80 19.59 -36.25
N ASN A 515 -36.79 20.12 -35.59
CA ASN A 515 -35.83 21.08 -36.15
C ASN A 515 -34.47 20.46 -36.53
N VAL A 516 -34.40 19.13 -36.67
CA VAL A 516 -33.15 18.41 -36.91
C VAL A 516 -32.60 18.70 -38.32
N SER A 517 -31.69 19.67 -38.41
CA SER A 517 -31.07 20.11 -39.68
C SER A 517 -29.59 19.73 -39.81
N ASN A 518 -28.91 19.45 -38.69
CA ASN A 518 -27.49 19.19 -38.66
C ASN A 518 -27.09 18.27 -37.50
N GLU A 519 -25.84 17.79 -37.54
CA GLU A 519 -25.32 16.82 -36.57
C GLU A 519 -25.20 17.38 -35.14
N ASN A 520 -25.09 18.71 -34.95
CA ASN A 520 -25.04 19.29 -33.61
C ASN A 520 -26.41 19.22 -32.91
N VAL A 521 -27.48 19.57 -33.62
CA VAL A 521 -28.87 19.41 -33.11
C VAL A 521 -29.15 17.93 -32.80
N PHE A 522 -28.64 17.02 -33.63
CA PHE A 522 -28.75 15.58 -33.38
C PHE A 522 -28.03 15.12 -32.09
N ARG A 523 -26.89 15.72 -31.74
CA ARG A 523 -26.23 15.45 -30.46
C ARG A 523 -27.09 15.91 -29.27
N GLU A 524 -27.80 17.02 -29.40
CA GLU A 524 -28.73 17.51 -28.38
C GLU A 524 -29.89 16.53 -28.18
N ILE A 525 -30.48 16.00 -29.25
CA ILE A 525 -31.51 14.94 -29.20
C ILE A 525 -31.02 13.73 -28.37
N ILE A 526 -29.79 13.28 -28.60
CA ILE A 526 -29.20 12.15 -27.85
C ILE A 526 -29.00 12.51 -26.37
N ILE A 527 -28.60 13.75 -26.07
CA ILE A 527 -28.47 14.23 -24.69
C ILE A 527 -29.84 14.22 -24.00
N TYR A 528 -30.90 14.71 -24.65
CA TYR A 528 -32.25 14.71 -24.09
C TYR A 528 -32.78 13.29 -23.88
N LEU A 529 -32.61 12.37 -24.83
CA LEU A 529 -32.95 10.96 -24.64
C LEU A 529 -32.17 10.31 -23.49
N GLY A 530 -30.86 10.58 -23.42
CA GLY A 530 -30.02 10.12 -22.32
C GLY A 530 -30.48 10.64 -20.96
N ASN A 531 -30.91 11.90 -20.91
CA ASN A 531 -31.47 12.54 -19.73
C ASN A 531 -32.79 11.89 -19.27
N ILE A 532 -33.72 11.62 -20.21
CA ILE A 532 -34.98 10.91 -19.93
C ILE A 532 -34.70 9.52 -19.37
N MET A 533 -33.82 8.76 -20.02
CA MET A 533 -33.48 7.40 -19.59
C MET A 533 -32.81 7.38 -18.22
N LYS A 534 -31.95 8.37 -17.95
CA LYS A 534 -31.34 8.57 -16.64
C LYS A 534 -32.37 8.93 -15.57
N LEU A 535 -33.35 9.77 -15.90
CA LEU A 535 -34.45 10.14 -15.00
C LEU A 535 -35.28 8.91 -14.62
N VAL A 536 -35.73 8.12 -15.60
CA VAL A 536 -36.47 6.86 -15.39
C VAL A 536 -35.68 5.93 -14.45
N ALA A 537 -34.39 5.75 -14.70
CA ALA A 537 -33.52 4.91 -13.88
C ALA A 537 -33.32 5.44 -12.45
N ASP A 538 -32.95 6.72 -12.28
CA ASP A 538 -32.72 7.34 -10.96
C ASP A 538 -34.00 7.32 -10.10
N TRP A 539 -35.17 7.43 -10.73
CA TRP A 539 -36.48 7.37 -10.06
C TRP A 539 -37.05 5.96 -9.90
N ASN A 540 -36.30 4.89 -10.25
CA ASN A 540 -36.74 3.48 -10.19
C ASN A 540 -38.05 3.22 -10.96
N LYS A 541 -38.26 3.94 -12.06
CA LYS A 541 -39.40 3.70 -12.94
C LYS A 541 -39.04 2.57 -13.93
N HIS A 542 -40.04 1.78 -14.31
CA HIS A 542 -39.88 0.70 -15.27
C HIS A 542 -39.83 1.27 -16.68
N ILE A 543 -38.77 0.98 -17.45
CA ILE A 543 -38.62 1.52 -18.80
C ILE A 543 -39.68 0.97 -19.76
N GLU A 544 -40.21 -0.22 -19.45
CA GLU A 544 -41.30 -0.84 -20.21
C GLU A 544 -42.59 0.01 -20.18
N SER A 545 -42.79 0.82 -19.13
CA SER A 545 -43.93 1.73 -19.01
C SER A 545 -43.80 3.01 -19.87
N TYR A 546 -42.65 3.22 -20.52
CA TYR A 546 -42.35 4.40 -21.34
C TYR A 546 -41.91 3.96 -22.75
N SER A 547 -42.78 3.25 -23.46
CA SER A 547 -42.50 2.66 -24.78
C SER A 547 -42.03 3.69 -25.82
N PHE A 548 -42.49 4.93 -25.73
CA PHE A 548 -42.09 6.02 -26.63
C PHE A 548 -40.57 6.23 -26.69
N ILE A 549 -39.83 5.90 -25.62
CA ILE A 549 -38.37 6.00 -25.59
C ILE A 549 -37.76 5.07 -26.64
N LEU A 550 -38.29 3.85 -26.80
CA LEU A 550 -37.81 2.89 -27.79
C LEU A 550 -38.07 3.40 -29.22
N ASP A 551 -39.26 3.95 -29.45
CA ASP A 551 -39.64 4.48 -30.74
C ASP A 551 -38.76 5.67 -31.13
N LYS A 552 -38.46 6.55 -30.17
CA LYS A 552 -37.55 7.69 -30.37
C LYS A 552 -36.10 7.26 -30.60
N ILE A 553 -35.61 6.22 -29.92
CA ILE A 553 -34.28 5.67 -30.21
C ILE A 553 -34.22 5.14 -31.66
N LYS A 554 -35.25 4.41 -32.11
CA LYS A 554 -35.34 3.91 -33.49
C LYS A 554 -35.43 5.04 -34.51
N GLU A 555 -36.16 6.10 -34.19
CA GLU A 555 -36.21 7.32 -34.99
C GLU A 555 -34.82 7.96 -35.11
N CYS A 556 -34.07 8.08 -34.01
CA CYS A 556 -32.69 8.57 -34.04
C CYS A 556 -31.76 7.71 -34.90
N ILE A 557 -31.92 6.38 -34.88
CA ILE A 557 -31.14 5.49 -35.75
C ILE A 557 -31.47 5.78 -37.22
N LYS A 558 -32.75 5.91 -37.57
CA LYS A 558 -33.18 6.24 -38.94
C LYS A 558 -32.64 7.60 -39.39
N ILE A 559 -32.71 8.62 -38.54
CA ILE A 559 -32.17 9.97 -38.83
C ILE A 559 -30.66 9.88 -39.06
N LYS A 560 -29.93 9.20 -38.18
CA LYS A 560 -28.47 9.01 -38.29
C LYS A 560 -28.08 8.34 -39.60
N ILE A 561 -28.74 7.23 -39.94
CA ILE A 561 -28.45 6.46 -41.16
C ILE A 561 -28.78 7.29 -42.40
N SER A 562 -29.95 7.92 -42.44
CA SER A 562 -30.40 8.71 -43.61
C SER A 562 -29.48 9.89 -43.90
N ASN A 563 -28.91 10.51 -42.87
CA ASN A 563 -27.99 11.64 -43.00
C ASN A 563 -26.50 11.25 -42.99
N SER A 564 -26.17 9.96 -42.90
CA SER A 564 -24.78 9.45 -42.81
C SER A 564 -23.95 10.10 -41.67
N TRP A 565 -24.60 10.40 -40.54
CA TRP A 565 -23.94 11.05 -39.39
C TRP A 565 -23.10 10.07 -38.57
N LYS A 566 -21.98 10.57 -38.01
CA LYS A 566 -21.00 9.77 -37.27
C LYS A 566 -21.22 9.78 -35.75
N THR A 567 -22.24 10.49 -35.28
CA THR A 567 -22.53 10.66 -33.87
C THR A 567 -22.73 9.31 -33.15
N ASP A 568 -22.12 9.21 -31.96
CA ASP A 568 -22.14 8.02 -31.13
C ASP A 568 -23.48 7.88 -30.39
N LEU A 569 -24.11 6.70 -30.53
CA LEU A 569 -25.36 6.34 -29.86
C LEU A 569 -25.13 5.35 -28.70
N SER A 570 -23.87 5.03 -28.40
CA SER A 570 -23.52 3.99 -27.42
C SER A 570 -24.02 4.29 -26.01
N SER A 571 -24.12 5.58 -25.65
CA SER A 571 -24.68 6.05 -24.38
C SER A 571 -26.11 5.54 -24.14
N LEU A 572 -26.94 5.54 -25.19
CA LEU A 572 -28.32 5.07 -25.12
C LEU A 572 -28.37 3.55 -24.88
N TYR A 573 -27.51 2.79 -25.54
CA TYR A 573 -27.49 1.32 -25.45
C TYR A 573 -26.99 0.77 -24.09
N HIS A 574 -26.12 1.49 -23.38
CA HIS A 574 -25.56 1.02 -22.11
C HIS A 574 -26.34 1.47 -20.87
N THR A 575 -27.29 2.39 -21.01
CA THR A 575 -27.99 3.00 -19.86
C THR A 575 -28.89 2.00 -19.13
N ASN A 576 -29.53 1.06 -19.83
CA ASN A 576 -30.34 0.01 -19.21
C ASN A 576 -30.13 -1.35 -19.90
N LYS A 577 -29.94 -2.41 -19.11
CA LYS A 577 -29.74 -3.77 -19.64
C LYS A 577 -31.00 -4.35 -20.28
N SER A 578 -32.21 -3.99 -19.84
CA SER A 578 -33.46 -4.50 -20.46
C SER A 578 -33.64 -3.96 -21.88
N LEU A 579 -33.12 -2.76 -22.19
CA LEU A 579 -33.14 -2.25 -23.57
C LEU A 579 -32.32 -3.11 -24.54
N GLN A 580 -31.26 -3.77 -24.06
CA GLN A 580 -30.39 -4.60 -24.90
C GLN A 580 -31.11 -5.83 -25.44
N THR A 581 -32.19 -6.29 -24.80
CA THR A 581 -33.02 -7.38 -25.32
C THR A 581 -34.05 -6.89 -26.34
N HIS A 582 -34.51 -5.63 -26.25
CA HIS A 582 -35.50 -5.07 -27.17
C HIS A 582 -34.88 -4.44 -28.43
N LEU A 583 -33.60 -4.07 -28.39
CA LEU A 583 -32.86 -3.42 -29.48
C LEU A 583 -31.77 -4.33 -30.07
N VAL A 584 -31.99 -5.65 -30.09
CA VAL A 584 -30.98 -6.61 -30.61
C VAL A 584 -30.71 -6.36 -32.09
N ASP A 585 -31.76 -6.18 -32.89
CA ASP A 585 -31.62 -5.96 -34.33
C ASP A 585 -30.96 -4.62 -34.65
N ASP A 586 -31.19 -3.60 -33.82
CA ASP A 586 -30.63 -2.25 -33.94
C ASP A 586 -29.25 -2.09 -33.28
N SER A 587 -28.74 -3.13 -32.61
CA SER A 587 -27.63 -3.01 -31.66
C SER A 587 -26.30 -2.58 -32.29
N LEU A 588 -26.05 -2.93 -33.56
CA LEU A 588 -24.82 -2.57 -34.27
C LEU A 588 -24.79 -1.08 -34.68
N SER A 589 -25.92 -0.51 -35.10
CA SER A 589 -26.04 0.93 -35.38
C SER A 589 -25.92 1.79 -34.12
N LEU A 590 -26.32 1.22 -32.97
CA LEU A 590 -26.18 1.87 -31.67
C LEU A 590 -24.75 1.81 -31.12
N ASN A 591 -24.08 0.65 -31.18
CA ASN A 591 -22.72 0.50 -30.68
C ASN A 591 -21.98 -0.68 -31.32
N ALA A 592 -21.28 -0.42 -32.42
CA ALA A 592 -20.41 -1.37 -33.07
C ALA A 592 -19.13 -1.65 -32.24
N CYS A 593 -19.13 -2.77 -31.51
CA CYS A 593 -17.99 -3.26 -30.72
C CYS A 593 -17.96 -4.81 -30.63
N GLU A 594 -16.84 -5.39 -30.20
CA GLU A 594 -16.66 -6.85 -30.09
C GLU A 594 -17.77 -7.52 -29.27
N LYS A 595 -18.24 -6.88 -28.20
CA LYS A 595 -19.31 -7.42 -27.34
C LYS A 595 -20.63 -7.56 -28.10
N VAL A 596 -20.99 -6.56 -28.91
CA VAL A 596 -22.23 -6.56 -29.69
C VAL A 596 -22.13 -7.55 -30.85
N LEU A 597 -20.99 -7.59 -31.55
CA LEU A 597 -20.74 -8.60 -32.59
C LEU A 597 -20.81 -10.04 -32.05
N LEU A 598 -20.30 -10.29 -30.83
CA LEU A 598 -20.46 -11.58 -30.16
C LEU A 598 -21.91 -11.89 -29.77
N ASN A 599 -22.73 -10.87 -29.49
CA ASN A 599 -24.16 -11.05 -29.26
C ASN A 599 -24.91 -11.32 -30.56
N ALA A 600 -24.55 -10.66 -31.66
CA ALA A 600 -25.07 -10.98 -33.00
C ALA A 600 -24.84 -12.46 -33.33
N LEU A 601 -23.64 -13.00 -33.12
CA LEU A 601 -23.40 -14.45 -33.28
C LEU A 601 -24.25 -15.34 -32.37
N LYS A 602 -24.74 -14.86 -31.23
CA LYS A 602 -25.59 -15.65 -30.32
C LYS A 602 -27.06 -15.63 -30.70
N TYR A 603 -27.55 -14.54 -31.28
CA TYR A 603 -28.98 -14.31 -31.47
C TYR A 603 -29.37 -14.20 -32.94
N ASN A 604 -28.60 -13.49 -33.77
CA ASN A 604 -28.90 -13.31 -35.18
C ASN A 604 -27.61 -13.01 -35.99
N GLN A 605 -27.09 -14.02 -36.68
CA GLN A 605 -25.88 -13.88 -37.51
C GLN A 605 -26.13 -13.00 -38.76
N SER A 606 -27.36 -12.87 -39.24
CA SER A 606 -27.66 -12.07 -40.44
C SER A 606 -27.36 -10.57 -40.25
N LEU A 607 -27.25 -10.11 -38.99
CA LEU A 607 -26.86 -8.74 -38.66
C LEU A 607 -25.47 -8.36 -39.17
N PHE A 608 -24.56 -9.33 -39.36
CA PHE A 608 -23.24 -9.06 -39.96
C PHE A 608 -23.34 -8.61 -41.41
N LYS A 609 -24.30 -9.16 -42.17
CA LYS A 609 -24.54 -8.77 -43.56
C LYS A 609 -25.36 -7.47 -43.62
N THR A 610 -26.36 -7.35 -42.75
CA THR A 610 -27.26 -6.19 -42.69
C THR A 610 -26.49 -4.91 -42.35
N TYR A 611 -25.55 -4.97 -41.41
CA TYR A 611 -24.76 -3.83 -40.93
C TYR A 611 -23.28 -3.96 -41.29
N ILE A 612 -22.98 -4.39 -42.53
CA ILE A 612 -21.61 -4.66 -42.96
C ILE A 612 -20.69 -3.44 -42.81
N HIS A 613 -21.20 -2.24 -43.05
CA HIS A 613 -20.45 -1.01 -42.91
C HIS A 613 -20.02 -0.75 -41.45
N GLU A 614 -20.92 -0.88 -40.48
CA GLU A 614 -20.61 -0.76 -39.05
C GLU A 614 -19.67 -1.87 -38.57
N VAL A 615 -19.83 -3.07 -39.10
CA VAL A 615 -18.94 -4.20 -38.84
C VAL A 615 -17.53 -3.88 -39.35
N ASP A 616 -17.40 -3.36 -40.57
CA ASP A 616 -16.12 -3.04 -41.20
C ASP A 616 -15.38 -1.90 -40.48
N LEU A 617 -16.11 -0.87 -40.04
CA LEU A 617 -15.56 0.18 -39.16
C LEU A 617 -14.92 -0.39 -37.89
N VAL A 618 -15.38 -1.54 -37.39
CA VAL A 618 -14.77 -2.22 -36.25
C VAL A 618 -13.67 -3.18 -36.69
N ARG A 619 -13.85 -3.88 -37.83
CA ARG A 619 -12.89 -4.86 -38.37
C ARG A 619 -11.55 -4.23 -38.74
N TYR A 620 -11.56 -2.98 -39.18
CA TYR A 620 -10.36 -2.26 -39.64
C TYR A 620 -9.87 -1.19 -38.65
N ASP A 621 -10.45 -1.11 -37.44
CA ASP A 621 -10.01 -0.21 -36.38
C ASP A 621 -8.88 -0.83 -35.54
N ASP A 622 -7.69 -0.26 -35.68
CA ASP A 622 -6.47 -0.68 -34.97
C ASP A 622 -6.51 -0.50 -33.44
N THR A 623 -7.42 0.32 -32.93
CA THR A 623 -7.62 0.55 -31.50
C THR A 623 -8.52 -0.51 -30.87
N LYS A 624 -9.38 -1.16 -31.67
CA LYS A 624 -10.31 -2.19 -31.22
C LYS A 624 -9.68 -3.59 -31.27
N SER A 625 -10.18 -4.47 -30.42
CA SER A 625 -9.72 -5.86 -30.35
C SER A 625 -10.88 -6.81 -30.65
N LEU A 626 -10.72 -7.63 -31.69
CA LEU A 626 -11.69 -8.66 -32.11
C LEU A 626 -11.22 -10.09 -31.81
N GLY A 627 -10.20 -10.27 -30.96
CA GLY A 627 -9.56 -11.57 -30.76
C GLY A 627 -10.50 -12.69 -30.30
N LYS A 628 -11.52 -12.40 -29.49
CA LYS A 628 -12.51 -13.40 -29.06
C LYS A 628 -13.48 -13.73 -30.20
N LEU A 629 -13.91 -12.71 -30.94
CA LEU A 629 -14.80 -12.89 -32.09
C LEU A 629 -14.13 -13.74 -33.17
N LEU A 630 -12.92 -13.36 -33.61
CA LEU A 630 -12.17 -14.08 -34.64
C LEU A 630 -11.87 -15.53 -34.23
N SER A 631 -11.53 -15.76 -32.95
CA SER A 631 -11.37 -17.13 -32.44
C SER A 631 -12.67 -17.93 -32.49
N LYS A 632 -13.85 -17.31 -32.30
CA LYS A 632 -15.14 -18.00 -32.43
C LYS A 632 -15.50 -18.27 -33.88
N LEU A 633 -15.22 -17.34 -34.79
CA LEU A 633 -15.40 -17.55 -36.23
C LEU A 633 -14.54 -18.72 -36.70
N LYS A 634 -13.23 -18.72 -36.41
CA LYS A 634 -12.32 -19.81 -36.79
C LYS A 634 -12.78 -21.20 -36.29
N ILE A 635 -13.33 -21.27 -35.07
CA ILE A 635 -13.74 -22.55 -34.47
C ILE A 635 -15.10 -23.03 -35.00
N TYR A 636 -16.09 -22.14 -35.07
CA TYR A 636 -17.48 -22.54 -35.31
C TYR A 636 -18.00 -22.23 -36.72
N TRP A 637 -17.33 -21.35 -37.46
CA TRP A 637 -17.65 -20.98 -38.85
C TRP A 637 -16.40 -21.03 -39.76
N PRO A 638 -15.59 -22.12 -39.74
CA PRO A 638 -14.35 -22.18 -40.51
C PRO A 638 -14.59 -22.01 -42.02
N ASP A 639 -15.61 -22.66 -42.58
CA ASP A 639 -15.82 -22.75 -44.03
C ASP A 639 -16.68 -21.63 -44.62
N CYS A 640 -17.13 -20.68 -43.79
CA CYS A 640 -17.95 -19.53 -44.22
C CYS A 640 -17.38 -18.23 -43.65
N LEU A 641 -17.94 -17.68 -42.57
CA LEU A 641 -17.53 -16.37 -42.04
C LEU A 641 -16.02 -16.22 -41.80
N ALA A 642 -15.35 -17.25 -41.28
CA ALA A 642 -13.90 -17.16 -41.05
C ALA A 642 -13.11 -17.10 -42.36
N LYS A 643 -13.50 -17.91 -43.35
CA LYS A 643 -12.92 -17.93 -44.70
C LYS A 643 -13.19 -16.62 -45.44
N ASP A 644 -14.44 -16.17 -45.47
CA ASP A 644 -14.87 -14.92 -46.11
C ASP A 644 -14.07 -13.74 -45.56
N TRP A 645 -13.95 -13.65 -44.23
CA TRP A 645 -13.18 -12.58 -43.58
C TRP A 645 -11.69 -12.70 -43.83
N ALA A 646 -11.13 -13.92 -43.87
CA ALA A 646 -9.73 -14.12 -44.18
C ALA A 646 -9.39 -13.71 -45.62
N GLU A 647 -10.21 -14.10 -46.59
CA GLU A 647 -10.06 -13.71 -48.00
C GLU A 647 -10.17 -12.19 -48.18
N ASP A 648 -11.12 -11.56 -47.48
CA ASP A 648 -11.29 -10.11 -47.49
C ASP A 648 -10.08 -9.38 -46.87
N TYR A 649 -9.56 -9.87 -45.74
CA TYR A 649 -8.34 -9.35 -45.15
C TYR A 649 -7.11 -9.55 -46.06
N LEU A 650 -7.02 -10.65 -46.80
CA LEU A 650 -5.94 -10.86 -47.78
C LEU A 650 -6.00 -9.84 -48.92
N LYS A 651 -7.19 -9.50 -49.42
CA LYS A 651 -7.36 -8.43 -50.43
C LYS A 651 -6.90 -7.06 -49.91
N HIS A 652 -7.11 -6.80 -48.63
CA HIS A 652 -6.73 -5.53 -47.98
C HIS A 652 -5.26 -5.50 -47.50
N LEU A 653 -4.50 -6.59 -47.61
CA LEU A 653 -3.11 -6.65 -47.14
C LEU A 653 -2.22 -5.61 -47.83
N ASN A 654 -2.48 -5.34 -49.11
CA ASN A 654 -1.71 -4.40 -49.93
C ASN A 654 -2.18 -2.94 -49.82
N GLN A 655 -3.18 -2.63 -48.98
CA GLN A 655 -3.69 -1.26 -48.83
C GLN A 655 -2.98 -0.51 -47.70
N ILE A 656 -2.28 0.58 -48.03
CA ILE A 656 -1.50 1.40 -47.09
C ILE A 656 -2.40 1.88 -45.92
N GLY A 657 -1.91 1.73 -44.69
CA GLY A 657 -2.54 2.26 -43.47
C GLY A 657 -3.29 1.25 -42.60
N GLN A 658 -3.64 0.06 -43.11
CA GLN A 658 -4.46 -0.94 -42.39
C GLN A 658 -3.72 -2.25 -42.05
N GLN A 659 -2.43 -2.37 -42.40
CA GLN A 659 -1.67 -3.62 -42.30
C GLN A 659 -1.65 -4.22 -40.89
N LYS A 660 -1.66 -3.37 -39.85
CA LYS A 660 -1.56 -3.81 -38.46
C LYS A 660 -2.75 -4.66 -38.03
N VAL A 661 -3.98 -4.17 -38.24
CA VAL A 661 -5.22 -4.90 -37.92
C VAL A 661 -5.41 -6.08 -38.85
N VAL A 662 -5.11 -5.93 -40.14
CA VAL A 662 -5.22 -7.00 -41.15
C VAL A 662 -4.31 -8.18 -40.78
N ILE A 663 -3.01 -7.98 -40.59
CA ILE A 663 -2.06 -9.05 -40.25
C ILE A 663 -2.41 -9.68 -38.89
N LYS A 664 -2.81 -8.88 -37.90
CA LYS A 664 -3.26 -9.38 -36.60
C LYS A 664 -4.49 -10.28 -36.73
N SER A 665 -5.41 -9.96 -37.63
CA SER A 665 -6.65 -10.71 -37.86
C SER A 665 -6.38 -11.98 -38.67
N LEU A 666 -5.55 -11.90 -39.70
CA LEU A 666 -5.06 -13.07 -40.46
C LEU A 666 -4.34 -14.06 -39.55
N ALA A 667 -3.48 -13.59 -38.63
CA ALA A 667 -2.82 -14.45 -37.65
C ALA A 667 -3.80 -15.21 -36.74
N ALA A 668 -5.01 -14.67 -36.53
CA ALA A 668 -6.05 -15.31 -35.74
C ALA A 668 -6.91 -16.29 -36.56
N LEU A 669 -7.15 -16.02 -37.84
CA LEU A 669 -8.04 -16.79 -38.72
C LEU A 669 -7.32 -17.90 -39.50
N LEU A 670 -6.18 -17.61 -40.12
CA LEU A 670 -5.47 -18.55 -40.99
C LEU A 670 -4.82 -19.71 -40.21
N SER A 671 -4.51 -20.80 -40.92
CA SER A 671 -3.64 -21.85 -40.40
C SER A 671 -2.22 -21.32 -40.18
N GLN A 672 -1.40 -22.03 -39.40
CA GLN A 672 0.00 -21.64 -39.24
C GLN A 672 0.75 -21.68 -40.58
N GLU A 673 0.50 -22.70 -41.39
CA GLU A 673 1.18 -22.87 -42.67
C GLU A 673 0.88 -21.72 -43.63
N ASP A 674 -0.41 -21.41 -43.84
CA ASP A 674 -0.85 -20.35 -44.75
C ASP A 674 -0.30 -18.99 -44.33
N PHE A 675 -0.41 -18.65 -43.05
CA PHE A 675 0.10 -17.38 -42.53
C PHE A 675 1.62 -17.26 -42.71
N LEU A 676 2.36 -18.34 -42.45
CA LEU A 676 3.81 -18.33 -42.59
C LEU A 676 4.26 -18.26 -44.04
N ASN A 677 3.53 -18.87 -44.97
CA ASN A 677 3.83 -18.78 -46.39
C ASN A 677 3.70 -17.34 -46.90
N ILE A 678 2.69 -16.60 -46.43
CA ILE A 678 2.57 -15.16 -46.71
C ILE A 678 3.70 -14.36 -46.04
N ALA A 679 3.97 -14.61 -44.75
CA ALA A 679 4.98 -13.87 -44.01
C ALA A 679 6.40 -14.04 -44.60
N LYS A 680 6.72 -15.22 -45.16
CA LYS A 680 8.03 -15.50 -45.79
C LYS A 680 8.34 -14.54 -46.95
N LEU A 681 7.33 -14.08 -47.68
CA LEU A 681 7.49 -13.17 -48.82
C LEU A 681 7.96 -11.77 -48.40
N HIS A 682 7.84 -11.43 -47.11
CA HIS A 682 8.16 -10.10 -46.59
C HIS A 682 9.29 -10.15 -45.55
N ILE A 683 10.18 -11.14 -45.62
CA ILE A 683 11.35 -11.18 -44.74
C ILE A 683 12.33 -10.08 -45.16
N PRO A 684 12.85 -9.24 -44.24
CA PRO A 684 13.84 -8.24 -44.59
C PRO A 684 15.13 -8.90 -45.07
N GLU A 685 15.71 -8.43 -46.17
CA GLU A 685 17.01 -8.86 -46.66
C GLU A 685 18.12 -8.02 -46.04
N GLU A 686 17.85 -6.72 -45.89
CA GLU A 686 18.75 -5.71 -45.37
C GLU A 686 18.74 -5.59 -43.83
N LYS A 687 19.85 -5.08 -43.28
CA LYS A 687 20.00 -4.86 -41.83
C LYS A 687 19.67 -3.42 -41.40
N LYS A 688 19.74 -2.44 -42.29
CA LYS A 688 19.44 -1.03 -41.99
C LYS A 688 18.23 -0.58 -42.80
N ILE A 689 17.35 0.20 -42.18
CA ILE A 689 16.21 0.80 -42.90
C ILE A 689 16.71 2.06 -43.61
N ILE A 690 16.65 2.08 -44.94
CA ILE A 690 16.98 3.25 -45.75
C ILE A 690 15.67 3.98 -46.05
N TRP A 691 15.35 5.00 -45.24
CA TRP A 691 14.04 5.67 -45.30
C TRP A 691 13.73 6.33 -46.65
N SER A 692 14.75 6.74 -47.40
CA SER A 692 14.59 7.34 -48.74
C SER A 692 14.24 6.35 -49.85
N GLU A 693 14.51 5.05 -49.65
CA GLU A 693 14.37 4.00 -50.66
C GLU A 693 13.35 2.92 -50.29
N THR A 694 12.98 2.82 -49.01
CA THR A 694 12.08 1.77 -48.53
C THR A 694 10.63 2.12 -48.84
N ASN A 695 9.96 1.28 -49.64
CA ASN A 695 8.53 1.38 -49.88
C ASN A 695 7.74 1.29 -48.55
N GLU A 696 6.84 2.24 -48.31
CA GLU A 696 6.03 2.35 -47.08
C GLU A 696 5.19 1.09 -46.81
N LEU A 697 4.66 0.46 -47.86
CA LEU A 697 3.88 -0.77 -47.77
C LEU A 697 4.77 -1.93 -47.28
N ASP A 698 5.91 -2.15 -47.92
CA ASP A 698 6.85 -3.22 -47.56
C ASP A 698 7.37 -3.06 -46.14
N TYR A 699 7.72 -1.83 -45.76
CA TYR A 699 8.09 -1.49 -44.40
C TYR A 699 6.99 -1.87 -43.39
N SER A 700 5.75 -1.48 -43.68
CA SER A 700 4.59 -1.75 -42.83
C SER A 700 4.30 -3.24 -42.70
N LEU A 701 4.35 -3.99 -43.80
CA LEU A 701 4.18 -5.44 -43.80
C LEU A 701 5.27 -6.12 -42.95
N ARG A 702 6.55 -5.83 -43.21
CA ARG A 702 7.72 -6.33 -42.44
C ARG A 702 7.54 -6.08 -40.95
N LYS A 703 7.22 -4.83 -40.58
CA LYS A 703 6.99 -4.40 -39.20
C LYS A 703 5.87 -5.20 -38.54
N TYR A 704 4.70 -5.30 -39.15
CA TYR A 704 3.52 -5.88 -38.51
C TYR A 704 3.50 -7.41 -38.53
N PHE A 705 4.11 -8.07 -39.52
CA PHE A 705 4.39 -9.51 -39.44
C PHE A 705 5.32 -9.82 -38.26
N ALA A 706 6.44 -9.10 -38.14
CA ALA A 706 7.38 -9.26 -37.03
C ALA A 706 6.69 -9.12 -35.65
N MET A 707 5.80 -8.13 -35.50
CA MET A 707 5.09 -7.87 -34.25
C MET A 707 4.01 -8.89 -33.89
N ASN A 708 3.42 -9.59 -34.87
CA ASN A 708 2.20 -10.39 -34.65
C ASN A 708 2.36 -11.91 -34.86
N ILE A 709 3.49 -12.39 -35.39
CA ILE A 709 3.70 -13.81 -35.69
C ILE A 709 3.46 -14.75 -34.49
N HIS A 710 3.70 -14.29 -33.26
CA HIS A 710 3.45 -15.06 -32.03
C HIS A 710 1.97 -15.33 -31.73
N LYS A 711 1.04 -14.70 -32.45
CA LYS A 711 -0.42 -14.88 -32.30
C LYS A 711 -0.95 -16.07 -33.11
N VAL A 712 -0.17 -16.54 -34.08
CA VAL A 712 -0.50 -17.67 -34.94
C VAL A 712 -0.63 -18.94 -34.10
N ARG A 713 -1.53 -19.84 -34.51
CA ARG A 713 -1.80 -21.12 -33.86
C ARG A 713 -1.54 -22.30 -34.82
N PRO A 714 -0.77 -23.34 -34.40
CA PRO A 714 -0.03 -23.43 -33.14
C PRO A 714 1.07 -22.36 -33.01
N LEU A 715 1.65 -22.20 -31.81
CA LEU A 715 2.68 -21.18 -31.59
C LEU A 715 3.94 -21.49 -32.44
N PRO A 716 4.43 -20.54 -33.27
CA PRO A 716 5.63 -20.75 -34.08
C PRO A 716 6.90 -20.98 -33.24
N ALA A 717 7.89 -21.67 -33.80
CA ALA A 717 9.19 -21.83 -33.16
C ALA A 717 9.97 -20.49 -33.13
N PRO A 718 10.82 -20.24 -32.12
CA PRO A 718 11.61 -19.01 -32.03
C PRO A 718 12.40 -18.66 -33.29
N LYS A 719 12.96 -19.67 -33.99
CA LYS A 719 13.69 -19.49 -35.26
C LYS A 719 12.88 -18.78 -36.35
N ILE A 720 11.55 -18.96 -36.35
CA ILE A 720 10.64 -18.33 -37.32
C ILE A 720 10.52 -16.83 -37.01
N VAL A 721 10.47 -16.47 -35.72
CA VAL A 721 10.46 -15.07 -35.30
C VAL A 721 11.77 -14.37 -35.66
N LEU A 722 12.89 -15.12 -35.65
CA LEU A 722 14.20 -14.59 -36.00
C LEU A 722 14.34 -14.21 -37.48
N TRP A 723 13.46 -14.68 -38.37
CA TRP A 723 13.43 -14.22 -39.77
C TRP A 723 13.36 -12.69 -39.86
N PHE A 724 12.60 -12.06 -38.97
CA PHE A 724 12.40 -10.60 -38.94
C PHE A 724 13.34 -9.87 -37.95
N ALA A 725 14.16 -10.60 -37.20
CA ALA A 725 15.03 -10.05 -36.17
C ALA A 725 16.39 -9.57 -36.74
N LYS A 726 16.37 -8.88 -37.89
CA LYS A 726 17.58 -8.41 -38.58
C LYS A 726 17.78 -6.90 -38.41
N GLY A 727 18.95 -6.52 -37.88
CA GLY A 727 19.37 -5.13 -37.68
C GLY A 727 18.26 -4.22 -37.10
N ASP A 728 17.86 -3.17 -37.81
CA ASP A 728 16.88 -2.19 -37.33
C ASP A 728 15.45 -2.74 -37.16
N TYR A 729 15.11 -3.85 -37.84
CA TYR A 729 13.80 -4.50 -37.73
C TYR A 729 13.63 -5.30 -36.42
N LEU A 730 14.74 -5.59 -35.71
CA LEU A 730 14.73 -6.33 -34.44
C LEU A 730 13.71 -5.76 -33.44
N LYS A 731 13.63 -4.44 -33.30
CA LYS A 731 12.71 -3.77 -32.37
C LYS A 731 11.24 -4.18 -32.57
N PHE A 732 10.86 -4.54 -33.79
CA PHE A 732 9.50 -4.99 -34.13
C PHE A 732 9.29 -6.48 -33.85
N ALA A 733 10.35 -7.30 -33.94
CA ALA A 733 10.30 -8.72 -33.63
C ALA A 733 10.32 -9.01 -32.12
N VAL A 734 10.86 -8.10 -31.29
CA VAL A 734 11.00 -8.26 -29.83
C VAL A 734 9.72 -8.69 -29.11
N PRO A 735 8.53 -8.11 -29.37
CA PRO A 735 7.28 -8.56 -28.75
C PRO A 735 6.97 -10.03 -29.05
N SER A 736 7.08 -10.43 -30.31
CA SER A 736 6.86 -11.82 -30.73
C SER A 736 7.89 -12.78 -30.18
N LEU A 737 9.15 -12.36 -30.15
CA LEU A 737 10.25 -13.16 -29.64
C LEU A 737 10.05 -13.41 -28.14
N SER A 738 9.76 -12.36 -27.39
CA SER A 738 9.49 -12.42 -25.95
C SER A 738 8.27 -13.29 -25.65
N ALA A 739 7.18 -13.12 -26.40
CA ALA A 739 5.95 -13.90 -26.21
C ALA A 739 6.14 -15.39 -26.52
N THR A 740 6.90 -15.69 -27.59
CA THR A 740 7.21 -17.07 -27.99
C THR A 740 8.09 -17.73 -26.95
N LEU A 741 9.26 -17.14 -26.67
CA LEU A 741 10.25 -17.64 -25.70
C LEU A 741 9.69 -17.82 -24.29
N ALA A 742 8.80 -16.92 -23.85
CA ALA A 742 8.14 -17.05 -22.55
C ALA A 742 7.32 -18.34 -22.42
N ASN A 743 6.80 -18.88 -23.53
CA ASN A 743 5.90 -20.03 -23.58
C ASN A 743 6.57 -21.34 -23.98
N VAL A 744 7.81 -21.32 -24.47
CA VAL A 744 8.57 -22.52 -24.83
C VAL A 744 8.66 -23.51 -23.65
N SER A 745 8.71 -24.81 -23.97
CA SER A 745 8.88 -25.92 -23.01
C SER A 745 10.26 -25.87 -22.35
N ASN A 746 10.53 -26.60 -21.26
CA ASN A 746 11.89 -26.59 -20.70
C ASN A 746 12.90 -27.26 -21.63
N VAL A 747 12.52 -28.35 -22.29
CA VAL A 747 13.39 -29.09 -23.22
C VAL A 747 13.81 -28.20 -24.38
N ASP A 748 12.84 -27.55 -25.04
CA ASP A 748 13.12 -26.68 -26.18
C ASP A 748 14.01 -25.46 -25.80
N LYS A 749 13.98 -25.02 -24.54
CA LYS A 749 14.83 -23.90 -24.09
C LYS A 749 16.30 -24.26 -24.11
N GLU A 750 16.65 -25.51 -23.83
CA GLU A 750 18.04 -25.96 -23.86
C GLU A 750 18.61 -25.93 -25.27
N THR A 751 17.75 -26.05 -26.29
CA THR A 751 18.13 -25.89 -27.70
C THR A 751 18.23 -24.41 -28.10
N TYR A 752 17.22 -23.60 -27.80
CA TYR A 752 17.15 -22.22 -28.35
C TYR A 752 17.99 -21.19 -27.59
N ILE A 753 18.23 -21.37 -26.29
CA ILE A 753 18.95 -20.37 -25.49
C ILE A 753 20.42 -20.24 -25.94
N PRO A 754 21.20 -21.33 -26.14
CA PRO A 754 22.55 -21.23 -26.65
C PRO A 754 22.63 -20.52 -28.02
N GLU A 755 21.70 -20.80 -28.93
CA GLU A 755 21.61 -20.12 -30.22
C GLU A 755 21.44 -18.59 -30.03
N LEU A 756 20.50 -18.18 -29.18
CA LEU A 756 20.18 -16.78 -28.91
C LEU A 756 21.26 -16.02 -28.12
N VAL A 757 22.23 -16.72 -27.55
CA VAL A 757 23.33 -16.13 -26.80
C VAL A 757 24.55 -15.84 -27.70
N ASN A 758 24.59 -16.41 -28.91
CA ASN A 758 25.67 -16.20 -29.89
C ASN A 758 25.29 -15.26 -31.04
N VAL A 759 24.13 -14.62 -30.96
CA VAL A 759 23.62 -13.64 -31.93
C VAL A 759 24.13 -12.22 -31.66
N PRO A 760 23.90 -11.23 -32.56
CA PRO A 760 24.32 -9.84 -32.34
C PRO A 760 23.78 -9.22 -31.04
N VAL A 761 24.55 -8.29 -30.47
CA VAL A 761 24.41 -7.68 -29.13
C VAL A 761 22.95 -7.41 -28.70
N SER A 762 22.15 -6.76 -29.53
CA SER A 762 20.77 -6.40 -29.16
C SER A 762 19.88 -7.63 -28.94
N LEU A 763 20.00 -8.66 -29.78
CA LEU A 763 19.27 -9.92 -29.64
C LEU A 763 19.89 -10.80 -28.55
N GLN A 764 21.22 -10.75 -28.39
CA GLN A 764 21.97 -11.44 -27.34
C GLN A 764 21.49 -11.05 -25.94
N LYS A 765 21.22 -9.75 -25.72
CA LYS A 765 20.63 -9.25 -24.45
C LYS A 765 19.32 -9.97 -24.09
N HIS A 766 18.49 -10.31 -25.08
CA HIS A 766 17.25 -11.06 -24.84
C HIS A 766 17.52 -12.53 -24.53
N GLY A 767 18.49 -13.16 -25.22
CA GLY A 767 18.96 -14.51 -24.91
C GLY A 767 19.49 -14.61 -23.47
N ILE A 768 20.34 -13.67 -23.05
CA ILE A 768 20.89 -13.60 -21.68
C ILE A 768 19.78 -13.45 -20.63
N ARG A 769 18.84 -12.51 -20.82
CA ARG A 769 17.71 -12.33 -19.88
C ARG A 769 16.87 -13.61 -19.76
N MET A 770 16.70 -14.32 -20.87
CA MET A 770 15.95 -15.57 -20.90
C MET A 770 16.69 -16.70 -20.19
N ALA A 771 18.01 -16.84 -20.43
CA ALA A 771 18.86 -17.79 -19.73
C ALA A 771 18.76 -17.60 -18.21
N PHE A 772 18.88 -16.37 -17.71
CA PHE A 772 18.67 -16.06 -16.28
C PHE A 772 17.26 -16.38 -15.78
N ALA A 773 16.23 -16.25 -16.63
CA ALA A 773 14.86 -16.51 -16.24
C ALA A 773 14.49 -18.01 -16.27
N LYS A 774 15.25 -18.85 -16.97
CA LYS A 774 14.79 -20.20 -17.35
C LYS A 774 15.81 -21.32 -17.17
N LEU A 775 17.11 -21.05 -17.15
CA LEU A 775 18.14 -22.06 -16.91
C LEU A 775 18.49 -22.16 -15.42
N GLU A 776 18.92 -23.34 -15.01
CA GLU A 776 19.47 -23.57 -13.68
C GLU A 776 20.91 -23.04 -13.58
N VAL A 777 21.35 -22.69 -12.37
CA VAL A 777 22.66 -22.06 -12.10
C VAL A 777 23.81 -22.90 -12.66
N GLU A 778 23.69 -24.22 -12.57
CA GLU A 778 24.68 -25.19 -13.01
C GLU A 778 24.93 -25.13 -14.53
N LYS A 779 23.89 -24.89 -15.32
CA LYS A 779 23.99 -24.72 -16.78
C LYS A 779 24.30 -23.27 -17.17
N LEU A 780 23.90 -22.32 -16.33
CA LEU A 780 24.03 -20.89 -16.58
C LEU A 780 25.48 -20.40 -16.46
N VAL A 781 26.19 -20.84 -15.42
CA VAL A 781 27.56 -20.37 -15.13
C VAL A 781 28.53 -20.62 -16.30
N PRO A 782 28.65 -21.83 -16.88
CA PRO A 782 29.58 -22.06 -17.99
C PRO A 782 29.31 -21.17 -19.20
N ILE A 783 28.03 -21.01 -19.58
CA ILE A 783 27.64 -20.20 -20.74
C ILE A 783 28.09 -18.74 -20.54
N PHE A 784 27.84 -18.19 -19.35
CA PHE A 784 28.12 -16.78 -19.09
C PHE A 784 29.57 -16.48 -18.74
N GLU A 785 30.32 -17.44 -18.20
CA GLU A 785 31.78 -17.33 -18.11
C GLU A 785 32.41 -17.19 -19.50
N THR A 786 31.96 -18.01 -20.46
CA THR A 786 32.43 -17.92 -21.85
C THR A 786 32.11 -16.55 -22.45
N ILE A 787 30.87 -16.06 -22.32
CA ILE A 787 30.50 -14.72 -22.84
C ILE A 787 31.32 -13.62 -22.17
N TRP A 788 31.45 -13.66 -20.84
CA TRP A 788 32.14 -12.62 -20.08
C TRP A 788 33.61 -12.48 -20.52
N LYS A 789 34.27 -13.62 -20.74
CA LYS A 789 35.66 -13.67 -21.24
C LYS A 789 35.78 -13.23 -22.69
N SER A 790 34.79 -13.51 -23.54
CA SER A 790 34.87 -13.23 -24.98
C SER A 790 34.36 -11.84 -25.38
N THR A 791 33.60 -11.14 -24.53
CA THR A 791 32.92 -9.89 -24.90
C THR A 791 33.57 -8.64 -24.30
N THR A 792 33.82 -7.65 -25.15
CA THR A 792 34.20 -6.28 -24.73
C THR A 792 32.99 -5.33 -24.71
N ASN A 793 31.79 -5.81 -25.06
CA ASN A 793 30.61 -4.94 -25.13
C ASN A 793 30.09 -4.55 -23.74
N CYS A 794 30.27 -3.28 -23.37
CA CYS A 794 29.86 -2.71 -22.07
C CYS A 794 28.40 -3.02 -21.71
N SER A 795 27.46 -3.00 -22.67
CA SER A 795 26.05 -3.30 -22.38
C SER A 795 25.79 -4.78 -22.03
N ILE A 796 26.51 -5.72 -22.65
CA ILE A 796 26.39 -7.15 -22.35
C ILE A 796 27.00 -7.44 -20.98
N ARG A 797 28.19 -6.90 -20.72
CA ARG A 797 28.86 -6.99 -19.41
C ARG A 797 27.96 -6.45 -18.29
N THR A 798 27.42 -5.25 -18.47
CA THR A 798 26.46 -4.64 -17.54
C THR A 798 25.25 -5.55 -17.27
N LEU A 799 24.66 -6.12 -18.31
CA LEU A 799 23.51 -7.01 -18.16
C LEU A 799 23.85 -8.30 -17.41
N LEU A 800 24.99 -8.93 -17.71
CA LEU A 800 25.48 -10.12 -17.02
C LEU A 800 25.70 -9.83 -15.54
N PHE A 801 26.44 -8.76 -15.24
CA PHE A 801 26.76 -8.37 -13.87
C PHE A 801 25.50 -8.13 -13.03
N ILE A 802 24.60 -7.26 -13.48
CA ILE A 802 23.37 -6.92 -12.75
C ILE A 802 22.49 -8.14 -12.53
N SER A 803 22.38 -8.99 -13.55
CA SER A 803 21.51 -10.17 -13.49
C SER A 803 22.07 -11.23 -12.54
N THR A 804 23.39 -11.46 -12.56
CA THR A 804 24.07 -12.36 -11.62
C THR A 804 23.94 -11.83 -10.19
N HIS A 805 24.24 -10.55 -9.95
CA HIS A 805 24.06 -9.90 -8.65
C HIS A 805 22.62 -10.07 -8.13
N ARG A 806 21.63 -9.80 -8.98
CA ARG A 806 20.21 -9.93 -8.59
C ARG A 806 19.82 -11.34 -8.19
N ILE A 807 20.40 -12.36 -8.81
CA ILE A 807 20.13 -13.77 -8.44
C ILE A 807 20.84 -14.12 -7.15
N LEU A 808 22.09 -13.69 -6.99
CA LEU A 808 22.88 -13.86 -5.77
C LEU A 808 22.12 -13.32 -4.55
N CYS A 809 21.62 -12.09 -4.62
CA CYS A 809 20.88 -11.45 -3.53
C CYS A 809 19.53 -12.12 -3.20
N LYS A 810 18.98 -12.94 -4.11
CA LYS A 810 17.69 -13.63 -3.90
C LYS A 810 17.84 -15.10 -3.52
N GLU A 811 19.03 -15.68 -3.68
CA GLU A 811 19.28 -17.08 -3.39
C GLU A 811 19.40 -17.30 -1.88
N LYS A 812 18.74 -18.35 -1.38
CA LYS A 812 18.73 -18.69 0.05
C LYS A 812 19.59 -19.92 0.36
N ARG A 813 19.91 -20.74 -0.64
CA ARG A 813 20.72 -21.95 -0.44
C ARG A 813 22.21 -21.60 -0.40
N GLN A 814 22.85 -21.83 0.75
CA GLN A 814 24.27 -21.49 0.97
C GLN A 814 25.21 -22.01 -0.13
N SER A 815 25.07 -23.28 -0.55
CA SER A 815 25.91 -23.85 -1.62
C SER A 815 25.78 -23.12 -2.96
N LYS A 816 24.56 -22.66 -3.31
CA LYS A 816 24.32 -21.89 -4.53
C LYS A 816 24.79 -20.44 -4.39
N VAL A 817 24.64 -19.84 -3.21
CA VAL A 817 25.19 -18.51 -2.91
C VAL A 817 26.70 -18.51 -3.12
N LEU A 818 27.42 -19.48 -2.55
CA LEU A 818 28.88 -19.58 -2.72
C LEU A 818 29.29 -19.77 -4.19
N LYS A 819 28.56 -20.59 -4.95
CA LYS A 819 28.82 -20.79 -6.39
C LYS A 819 28.57 -19.53 -7.22
N LEU A 820 27.46 -18.84 -6.99
CA LEU A 820 27.12 -17.57 -7.65
C LEU A 820 28.07 -16.45 -7.24
N TRP A 821 28.54 -16.45 -5.99
CA TRP A 821 29.55 -15.52 -5.51
C TRP A 821 30.88 -15.74 -6.19
N LYS A 822 31.39 -16.98 -6.22
CA LYS A 822 32.62 -17.32 -6.96
C LYS A 822 32.55 -16.78 -8.39
N PHE A 823 31.43 -17.01 -9.06
CA PHE A 823 31.18 -16.52 -10.42
C PHE A 823 31.14 -14.98 -10.51
N LEU A 824 30.38 -14.29 -9.66
CA LEU A 824 30.32 -12.82 -9.65
C LEU A 824 31.66 -12.19 -9.26
N SER A 825 32.39 -12.80 -8.34
CA SER A 825 33.69 -12.32 -7.85
C SER A 825 34.74 -12.35 -8.95
N GLY A 826 34.69 -13.33 -9.86
CA GLY A 826 35.51 -13.36 -11.07
C GLY A 826 35.13 -12.26 -12.07
N PHE A 827 33.90 -11.74 -12.04
CA PHE A 827 33.57 -10.54 -12.81
C PHE A 827 34.23 -9.30 -12.22
N VAL A 828 34.14 -9.12 -10.89
CA VAL A 828 34.69 -7.96 -10.16
C VAL A 828 36.20 -7.82 -10.37
N GLU A 829 36.93 -8.94 -10.39
CA GLU A 829 38.39 -8.96 -10.62
C GLU A 829 38.82 -8.43 -11.99
N ILE A 830 37.93 -8.50 -13.00
CA ILE A 830 38.23 -8.18 -14.41
C ILE A 830 37.37 -6.98 -14.87
N LEU A 831 36.84 -6.18 -13.95
CA LEU A 831 36.17 -4.92 -14.29
C LEU A 831 37.22 -3.89 -14.73
N SER A 832 36.96 -3.18 -15.83
CA SER A 832 37.80 -2.06 -16.28
C SER A 832 37.36 -0.75 -15.62
N ASN A 833 38.12 0.33 -15.86
CA ASN A 833 37.75 1.68 -15.44
C ASN A 833 36.66 2.32 -16.34
N SER A 834 36.31 1.67 -17.45
CA SER A 834 35.35 2.13 -18.47
C SER A 834 34.00 1.42 -18.40
N GLU A 835 33.68 0.81 -17.26
CA GLU A 835 32.43 0.10 -17.05
C GLU A 835 31.24 1.05 -16.87
N ASN A 836 30.04 0.52 -17.05
CA ASN A 836 28.82 1.30 -16.88
C ASN A 836 28.59 1.66 -15.40
N GLU A 837 28.23 2.92 -15.11
CA GLU A 837 27.94 3.43 -13.76
C GLU A 837 26.92 2.56 -12.98
N ILE A 838 26.02 1.85 -13.67
CA ILE A 838 25.05 0.95 -13.02
C ILE A 838 25.76 -0.21 -12.30
N ILE A 839 26.90 -0.70 -12.80
CA ILE A 839 27.72 -1.72 -12.12
C ILE A 839 28.21 -1.16 -10.78
N TYR A 840 28.70 0.09 -10.76
CA TYR A 840 29.18 0.76 -9.55
C TYR A 840 28.06 0.92 -8.53
N LYS A 841 26.88 1.38 -8.97
CA LYS A 841 25.68 1.49 -8.12
C LYS A 841 25.23 0.15 -7.54
N LYS A 842 25.49 -0.97 -8.23
CA LYS A 842 25.18 -2.32 -7.72
C LYS A 842 26.25 -2.86 -6.78
N LEU A 843 27.52 -2.61 -7.07
CA LEU A 843 28.62 -2.94 -6.16
C LEU A 843 28.46 -2.30 -4.78
N ASN A 844 27.83 -1.13 -4.69
CA ASN A 844 27.61 -0.44 -3.42
C ASN A 844 26.42 -0.99 -2.59
N ARG A 845 25.61 -1.93 -3.10
CA ARG A 845 24.42 -2.45 -2.38
C ARG A 845 24.74 -3.66 -1.51
N ILE A 846 25.62 -3.47 -0.53
CA ILE A 846 26.10 -4.55 0.33
C ILE A 846 24.96 -5.14 1.17
N GLU A 847 24.00 -4.32 1.58
CA GLU A 847 22.84 -4.71 2.36
C GLU A 847 21.95 -5.76 1.66
N GLU A 848 21.95 -5.78 0.32
CA GLU A 848 21.21 -6.77 -0.48
C GLU A 848 21.93 -8.15 -0.52
N VAL A 849 23.20 -8.22 -0.14
CA VAL A 849 24.05 -9.42 -0.30
C VAL A 849 23.84 -10.41 0.87
N PRO A 850 23.80 -11.74 0.62
CA PRO A 850 23.68 -12.74 1.70
C PRO A 850 24.82 -12.65 2.73
N GLN A 851 24.49 -12.79 4.02
CA GLN A 851 25.42 -12.62 5.15
C GLN A 851 26.72 -13.42 5.00
N ILE A 852 26.64 -14.66 4.52
CA ILE A 852 27.76 -15.60 4.41
C ILE A 852 28.92 -15.13 3.51
N ILE A 853 28.66 -14.23 2.56
CA ILE A 853 29.68 -13.69 1.64
C ILE A 853 29.84 -12.18 1.77
N ARG A 854 29.10 -11.54 2.68
CA ARG A 854 28.95 -10.08 2.70
C ARG A 854 30.27 -9.37 3.00
N SER A 855 31.09 -9.94 3.89
CA SER A 855 32.43 -9.43 4.20
C SER A 855 33.36 -9.50 2.98
N GLU A 856 33.48 -10.67 2.35
CA GLU A 856 34.28 -10.86 1.13
C GLU A 856 33.83 -9.94 -0.01
N TYR A 857 32.52 -9.79 -0.17
CA TYR A 857 31.92 -8.90 -1.15
C TYR A 857 32.32 -7.44 -0.90
N CYS A 858 32.19 -6.97 0.34
CA CYS A 858 32.55 -5.62 0.76
C CYS A 858 34.04 -5.35 0.50
N MET A 859 34.93 -6.28 0.88
CA MET A 859 36.38 -6.15 0.66
C MET A 859 36.72 -6.04 -0.83
N LYS A 860 36.16 -6.93 -1.67
CA LYS A 860 36.40 -6.88 -3.12
C LYS A 860 35.86 -5.61 -3.77
N ALA A 861 34.68 -5.15 -3.35
CA ALA A 861 34.11 -3.90 -3.83
C ALA A 861 35.02 -2.71 -3.47
N TYR A 862 35.48 -2.62 -2.21
CA TYR A 862 36.37 -1.57 -1.74
C TYR A 862 37.69 -1.53 -2.53
N LEU A 863 38.35 -2.68 -2.69
CA LEU A 863 39.59 -2.80 -3.46
C LEU A 863 39.40 -2.40 -4.93
N TYR A 864 38.24 -2.71 -5.52
CA TYR A 864 37.93 -2.26 -6.87
C TYR A 864 37.76 -0.74 -6.93
N PHE A 865 36.94 -0.16 -6.06
CA PHE A 865 36.71 1.29 -6.06
C PHE A 865 37.98 2.07 -5.77
N LYS A 866 38.87 1.59 -4.90
CA LYS A 866 40.16 2.23 -4.61
C LYS A 866 41.09 2.31 -5.84
N LYS A 867 40.96 1.39 -6.80
CA LYS A 867 41.76 1.38 -8.05
C LYS A 867 41.27 2.37 -9.11
N LEU A 868 40.08 2.95 -8.94
CA LEU A 868 39.53 3.92 -9.89
C LEU A 868 40.22 5.29 -9.75
N PRO A 869 40.21 6.13 -10.81
CA PRO A 869 40.74 7.49 -10.75
C PRO A 869 39.97 8.36 -9.73
N GLU A 870 40.70 9.18 -8.97
CA GLU A 870 40.15 10.08 -7.95
C GLU A 870 39.06 11.00 -8.50
N ASN A 871 37.83 10.82 -8.02
CA ASN A 871 36.71 11.73 -8.22
C ASN A 871 35.73 11.71 -7.02
N LEU A 872 34.91 12.77 -6.89
CA LEU A 872 33.95 12.92 -5.78
C LEU A 872 32.95 11.73 -5.65
N ALA A 873 32.64 11.04 -6.75
CA ALA A 873 31.71 9.91 -6.74
C ALA A 873 32.36 8.62 -6.16
N GLN A 874 33.66 8.44 -6.36
CA GLN A 874 34.45 7.36 -5.75
C GLN A 874 34.53 7.55 -4.23
N GLU A 875 34.79 8.76 -3.76
CA GLU A 875 34.89 9.05 -2.32
C GLU A 875 33.56 8.83 -1.59
N TYR A 876 32.45 9.30 -2.17
CA TYR A 876 31.11 9.01 -1.66
C TYR A 876 30.85 7.49 -1.56
N THR A 877 31.25 6.73 -2.59
CA THR A 877 31.06 5.28 -2.62
C THR A 877 31.93 4.58 -1.57
N LEU A 878 33.19 4.98 -1.42
CA LEU A 878 34.08 4.47 -0.37
C LEU A 878 33.55 4.76 1.03
N ASN A 879 32.97 5.95 1.26
CA ASN A 879 32.35 6.31 2.53
C ASN A 879 31.11 5.45 2.85
N MET A 880 30.28 5.14 1.85
CA MET A 880 29.17 4.20 2.02
C MET A 880 29.65 2.79 2.38
N LEU A 881 30.69 2.28 1.71
CA LEU A 881 31.29 0.98 2.05
C LEU A 881 31.85 0.97 3.48
N ARG A 882 32.47 2.08 3.93
CA ARG A 882 32.95 2.25 5.32
C ARG A 882 31.81 2.27 6.33
N HIS A 883 30.68 2.88 5.99
CA HIS A 883 29.49 2.83 6.84
C HIS A 883 29.00 1.40 7.01
N HIS A 884 28.90 0.63 5.91
CA HIS A 884 28.47 -0.76 5.97
C HIS A 884 29.48 -1.69 6.64
N SER A 885 30.79 -1.42 6.58
CA SER A 885 31.79 -2.25 7.27
C SER A 885 31.62 -2.26 8.79
N LYS A 886 30.95 -1.25 9.37
CA LYS A 886 30.62 -1.20 10.80
C LYS A 886 29.83 -2.44 11.25
N GLU A 887 28.80 -2.82 10.49
CA GLU A 887 27.95 -3.97 10.81
C GLU A 887 28.67 -5.33 10.69
N MET A 888 29.89 -5.36 10.16
CA MET A 888 30.62 -6.59 9.79
C MET A 888 32.07 -6.61 10.28
N ILE A 889 32.46 -5.68 11.14
CA ILE A 889 33.85 -5.47 11.52
C ILE A 889 34.50 -6.73 12.12
N GLU A 890 33.74 -7.58 12.80
CA GLU A 890 34.21 -8.83 13.44
C GLU A 890 34.54 -9.97 12.46
N ILE A 891 34.04 -9.89 11.23
CA ILE A 891 34.18 -10.93 10.18
C ILE A 891 34.99 -10.46 8.97
N LEU A 892 35.43 -9.20 8.99
CA LEU A 892 36.39 -8.67 8.02
C LEU A 892 37.80 -9.16 8.36
N ASP A 893 38.66 -9.20 7.34
CA ASP A 893 40.05 -9.56 7.51
C ASP A 893 40.81 -8.44 8.25
N ASP A 894 41.43 -8.76 9.40
CA ASP A 894 42.12 -7.77 10.25
C ASP A 894 43.21 -7.04 9.48
N LYS A 895 43.93 -7.77 8.62
CA LYS A 895 44.98 -7.19 7.78
C LYS A 895 44.39 -6.19 6.79
N PHE A 896 43.26 -6.49 6.14
CA PHE A 896 42.56 -5.52 5.29
C PHE A 896 42.12 -4.26 6.04
N ILE A 897 41.59 -4.38 7.27
CA ILE A 897 41.19 -3.20 8.06
C ILE A 897 42.42 -2.35 8.38
N GLU A 898 43.48 -2.97 8.90
CA GLU A 898 44.74 -2.28 9.26
C GLU A 898 45.39 -1.66 8.03
N ASP A 899 45.55 -2.42 6.94
CA ASP A 899 46.33 -2.05 5.76
C ASP A 899 45.59 -1.14 4.78
N GLU A 900 44.26 -1.22 4.68
CA GLU A 900 43.52 -0.58 3.58
C GLU A 900 42.48 0.44 4.04
N ILE A 901 41.93 0.26 5.24
CA ILE A 901 40.93 1.16 5.83
C ILE A 901 41.60 2.15 6.79
N LEU A 902 42.50 1.69 7.66
CA LEU A 902 43.11 2.48 8.72
C LEU A 902 44.49 3.08 8.37
N LYS A 903 45.15 2.67 7.27
CA LYS A 903 46.41 3.28 6.77
C LYS A 903 46.38 4.79 6.50
N SER A 904 45.24 5.45 6.68
CA SER A 904 45.06 6.89 6.45
C SER A 904 45.16 7.73 7.74
N LEU A 905 45.60 7.16 8.86
CA LEU A 905 45.63 7.78 10.20
C LEU A 905 46.70 8.86 10.42
N ASP A 906 47.56 9.15 9.44
CA ASP A 906 48.65 10.15 9.52
C ASP A 906 48.17 11.59 9.84
N PHE A 907 46.85 11.86 9.83
CA PHE A 907 46.24 13.14 10.19
C PHE A 907 44.93 12.97 10.98
N PHE A 908 44.98 12.25 12.12
CA PHE A 908 43.82 12.03 13.02
C PHE A 908 42.99 13.30 13.37
N PRO A 909 43.59 14.50 13.58
CA PRO A 909 42.84 15.70 13.97
C PRO A 909 41.84 16.23 12.92
N SER A 910 41.98 15.85 11.63
CA SER A 910 41.16 16.38 10.53
C SER A 910 40.25 15.33 9.88
N LYS A 911 40.10 14.14 10.49
CA LYS A 911 39.33 13.04 9.89
C LYS A 911 37.82 13.16 10.08
N PRO A 912 37.03 12.62 9.13
CA PRO A 912 35.59 12.46 9.28
C PRO A 912 35.25 11.58 10.48
N ARG A 913 34.16 11.93 11.16
CA ARG A 913 33.57 11.20 12.29
C ARG A 913 33.37 9.71 12.02
N GLU A 914 33.12 9.32 10.77
CA GLU A 914 32.90 7.93 10.37
C GLU A 914 34.13 7.05 10.56
N ILE A 915 35.34 7.60 10.38
CA ILE A 915 36.60 6.87 10.57
C ILE A 915 36.88 6.69 12.07
N VAL A 916 36.57 7.71 12.87
CA VAL A 916 36.71 7.68 14.33
C VAL A 916 35.80 6.61 14.95
N ASP A 917 34.54 6.56 14.51
CA ASP A 917 33.58 5.53 14.93
C ASP A 917 34.03 4.12 14.50
N LEU A 918 34.49 3.95 13.25
CA LEU A 918 35.00 2.66 12.76
C LEU A 918 36.23 2.17 13.53
N LEU A 919 37.13 3.09 13.91
CA LEU A 919 38.28 2.79 14.77
C LEU A 919 37.83 2.34 16.16
N ALA A 920 36.91 3.07 16.80
CA ALA A 920 36.36 2.68 18.10
C ALA A 920 35.77 1.26 18.05
N MET A 921 34.98 0.97 17.02
CA MET A 921 34.40 -0.35 16.80
C MET A 921 35.47 -1.43 16.61
N TYR A 922 36.49 -1.19 15.78
CA TYR A 922 37.58 -2.16 15.57
C TYR A 922 38.34 -2.48 16.86
N LEU A 923 38.63 -1.44 17.66
CA LEU A 923 39.30 -1.58 18.96
C LEU A 923 38.46 -2.38 19.97
N LEU A 924 37.14 -2.15 19.98
CA LEU A 924 36.20 -2.89 20.84
C LEU A 924 35.97 -4.34 20.37
N SER A 925 36.18 -4.64 19.09
CA SER A 925 35.85 -5.95 18.49
C SER A 925 36.98 -6.98 18.65
N SER A 926 37.35 -7.32 19.88
CA SER A 926 38.42 -8.30 20.16
C SER A 926 37.85 -9.64 20.65
N LYS A 927 38.24 -10.75 19.98
CA LYS A 927 37.76 -12.11 20.29
C LYS A 927 38.57 -12.78 21.40
N ASP A 928 39.82 -12.35 21.57
CA ASP A 928 40.78 -12.91 22.53
C ASP A 928 41.73 -11.79 23.01
N LYS A 929 42.42 -12.06 24.13
CA LYS A 929 43.31 -11.10 24.80
C LYS A 929 44.52 -10.73 23.94
N GLU A 930 45.01 -11.66 23.11
CA GLU A 930 46.16 -11.44 22.23
C GLU A 930 45.81 -10.44 21.13
N THR A 931 44.63 -10.60 20.52
CA THR A 931 44.08 -9.68 19.53
C THR A 931 43.84 -8.28 20.12
N GLU A 932 43.30 -8.19 21.35
CA GLU A 932 43.16 -6.91 22.06
C GLU A 932 44.51 -6.21 22.22
N ILE A 933 45.52 -6.91 22.76
CA ILE A 933 46.86 -6.36 23.01
C ILE A 933 47.50 -5.90 21.69
N LYS A 934 47.34 -6.68 20.62
CA LYS A 934 47.85 -6.33 19.29
C LYS A 934 47.20 -5.07 18.75
N LYS A 935 45.87 -4.93 18.86
CA LYS A 935 45.13 -3.72 18.45
C LYS A 935 45.53 -2.50 19.29
N TYR A 936 45.71 -2.70 20.59
CA TYR A 936 46.19 -1.67 21.51
C TYR A 936 47.59 -1.16 21.13
N GLU A 937 48.59 -2.05 21.05
CA GLU A 937 49.99 -1.67 20.78
C GLU A 937 50.18 -1.09 19.36
N ARG A 938 49.47 -1.62 18.36
CA ARG A 938 49.67 -1.18 16.96
C ARG A 938 48.91 0.08 16.59
N LEU A 939 47.73 0.32 17.17
CA LEU A 939 46.85 1.41 16.73
C LEU A 939 46.57 2.41 17.85
N PHE A 940 46.09 1.95 19.01
CA PHE A 940 45.59 2.87 20.03
C PHE A 940 46.70 3.61 20.79
N LYS A 941 47.75 2.91 21.19
CA LYS A 941 48.88 3.48 21.93
C LYS A 941 49.61 4.58 21.13
N PRO A 942 49.99 4.36 19.84
CA PRO A 942 50.54 5.45 19.02
C PRO A 942 49.63 6.67 18.88
N LEU A 943 48.29 6.48 18.91
CA LEU A 943 47.34 7.59 18.83
C LEU A 943 47.29 8.41 20.13
N ILE A 944 47.36 7.75 21.29
CA ILE A 944 47.46 8.43 22.59
C ILE A 944 48.80 9.16 22.73
N ASP A 945 49.89 8.50 22.35
CA ASP A 945 51.25 9.06 22.47
C ASP A 945 51.44 10.30 21.58
N ASN A 946 50.82 10.31 20.39
CA ASN A 946 50.82 11.46 19.48
C ASN A 946 49.76 12.53 19.83
N ALA A 947 48.86 12.28 20.79
CA ALA A 947 47.81 13.21 21.17
C ALA A 947 48.34 14.30 22.13
N GLU A 948 49.25 15.16 21.68
CA GLU A 948 49.55 16.42 22.38
C GLU A 948 48.38 17.44 22.27
N CYS A 949 47.40 17.20 21.41
CA CYS A 949 46.25 18.07 21.18
C CYS A 949 45.02 17.66 22.01
N ASN A 950 44.95 18.11 23.27
CA ASN A 950 43.72 18.09 24.09
C ASN A 950 42.54 18.90 23.48
N SER A 951 42.73 19.54 22.32
CA SER A 951 41.74 20.37 21.63
C SER A 951 41.12 19.73 20.38
N SER A 952 41.52 18.51 19.98
CA SER A 952 40.92 17.88 18.80
C SER A 952 39.57 17.24 19.14
N GLN A 953 38.50 17.77 18.55
CA GLN A 953 37.13 17.24 18.63
C GLN A 953 37.07 15.72 18.41
N ASN A 954 37.93 15.19 17.53
CA ASN A 954 37.99 13.78 17.17
C ASN A 954 38.45 12.84 18.31
N PHE A 955 39.32 13.28 19.23
CA PHE A 955 39.71 12.44 20.36
C PHE A 955 38.59 12.34 21.39
N GLY A 956 37.89 13.46 21.66
CA GLY A 956 36.66 13.45 22.47
C GLY A 956 35.61 12.52 21.88
N GLU A 957 35.35 12.62 20.57
CA GLU A 957 34.43 11.72 19.87
C GLU A 957 34.86 10.24 19.93
N LEU A 958 36.15 9.93 19.78
CA LEU A 958 36.67 8.56 19.92
C LEU A 958 36.35 8.00 21.31
N THR A 959 36.60 8.77 22.36
CA THR A 959 36.32 8.33 23.73
C THR A 959 34.83 8.10 23.95
N ASP A 960 33.97 9.00 23.49
CA ASP A 960 32.51 8.83 23.59
C ASP A 960 32.02 7.59 22.84
N PHE A 961 32.59 7.29 21.67
CA PHE A 961 32.28 6.06 20.92
C PHE A 961 32.81 4.80 21.61
N LEU A 962 33.99 4.84 22.24
CA LEU A 962 34.51 3.71 23.01
C LEU A 962 33.62 3.37 24.22
N TYR A 963 33.07 4.37 24.92
CA TYR A 963 32.18 4.14 26.07
C TYR A 963 30.77 3.74 25.66
N SER A 964 30.16 4.49 24.73
CA SER A 964 28.80 4.17 24.27
C SER A 964 28.76 2.86 23.47
N GLY A 965 29.83 2.53 22.75
CA GLY A 965 29.98 1.31 21.96
C GLY A 965 30.14 0.03 22.79
N LEU A 966 30.57 0.10 24.05
CA LEU A 966 30.80 -1.09 24.88
C LEU A 966 29.52 -1.94 25.07
N LYS A 967 28.36 -1.29 25.30
CA LYS A 967 27.06 -1.98 25.37
C LYS A 967 26.68 -2.65 24.05
N TYR A 968 26.95 -1.99 22.93
CA TYR A 968 26.47 -2.42 21.60
C TYR A 968 27.39 -3.40 20.88
N TYR A 969 28.70 -3.39 21.16
CA TYR A 969 29.69 -4.15 20.39
C TYR A 969 30.48 -5.17 21.21
N VAL A 970 30.51 -5.05 22.53
CA VAL A 970 31.23 -6.00 23.40
C VAL A 970 30.24 -6.83 24.20
N LEU A 971 29.32 -6.19 24.91
CA LEU A 971 28.36 -6.89 25.77
C LEU A 971 27.29 -7.66 24.97
N SER A 972 26.91 -7.18 23.79
CA SER A 972 25.91 -7.83 22.93
C SER A 972 26.46 -9.07 22.20
N SER A 973 27.77 -9.11 21.96
CA SER A 973 28.47 -10.15 21.18
C SER A 973 29.29 -11.11 22.06
N ASN A 974 29.25 -10.94 23.39
CA ASN A 974 30.13 -11.61 24.36
C ASN A 974 31.63 -11.45 24.05
N GLY A 975 32.02 -10.27 23.55
CA GLY A 975 33.42 -9.92 23.31
C GLY A 975 34.20 -9.66 24.59
N ILE A 976 35.53 -9.59 24.48
CA ILE A 976 36.40 -9.24 25.61
C ILE A 976 36.38 -7.73 25.85
N ILE A 977 36.23 -7.33 27.10
CA ILE A 977 36.28 -5.92 27.50
C ILE A 977 37.76 -5.46 27.47
N PRO A 978 38.10 -4.44 26.67
CA PRO A 978 39.49 -4.06 26.46
C PRO A 978 40.02 -3.19 27.61
N LEU A 979 40.20 -3.79 28.79
CA LEU A 979 40.67 -3.10 30.00
C LEU A 979 42.01 -2.38 29.79
N SER A 980 42.87 -2.86 28.89
CA SER A 980 44.16 -2.20 28.58
C SER A 980 43.96 -0.80 27.98
N ILE A 981 42.99 -0.65 27.08
CA ILE A 981 42.60 0.61 26.43
C ILE A 981 42.10 1.60 27.48
N TYR A 982 41.14 1.19 28.31
CA TYR A 982 40.53 2.08 29.31
C TYR A 982 41.50 2.48 30.43
N ARG A 983 42.40 1.57 30.84
CA ARG A 983 43.44 1.88 31.81
C ARG A 983 44.46 2.89 31.26
N SER A 984 44.84 2.74 30.00
CA SER A 984 45.73 3.69 29.31
C SER A 984 45.09 5.08 29.21
N LEU A 985 43.79 5.17 28.87
CA LEU A 985 43.04 6.42 28.90
C LEU A 985 43.05 7.08 30.29
N LEU A 986 42.75 6.32 31.35
CA LEU A 986 42.75 6.87 32.71
C LEU A 986 44.14 7.41 33.12
N ASN A 987 45.20 6.70 32.79
CA ASN A 987 46.57 7.14 33.08
C ASN A 987 46.93 8.42 32.30
N HIS A 988 46.58 8.48 31.02
CA HIS A 988 46.80 9.67 30.18
C HIS A 988 46.10 10.92 30.77
N TYR A 989 44.86 10.78 31.24
CA TYR A 989 44.14 11.89 31.88
C TYR A 989 44.73 12.26 33.25
N ARG A 990 45.22 11.29 34.04
CA ARG A 990 45.88 11.55 35.32
C ARG A 990 47.20 12.32 35.17
N GLU A 991 47.97 12.00 34.13
CA GLU A 991 49.25 12.65 33.86
C GLU A 991 49.07 14.11 33.39
N LYS A 992 47.98 14.39 32.66
CA LYS A 992 47.69 15.73 32.11
C LYS A 992 46.97 16.66 33.08
N ASN A 993 46.15 16.15 33.99
CA ASN A 993 45.27 16.96 34.85
C ASN A 993 45.81 17.01 36.28
N THR A 994 46.70 17.95 36.57
CA THR A 994 47.38 18.11 37.88
C THR A 994 46.78 19.21 38.77
N LEU A 995 45.78 19.97 38.30
CA LEU A 995 45.19 21.10 39.03
C LEU A 995 43.90 20.74 39.79
N PRO A 996 43.69 21.25 41.02
CA PRO A 996 42.46 21.07 41.81
C PRO A 996 41.15 21.54 41.13
N GLY A 997 41.22 22.33 40.05
CA GLY A 997 40.06 22.85 39.32
C GLY A 997 39.34 21.85 38.40
N GLU A 998 39.89 20.65 38.18
CA GLU A 998 39.34 19.66 37.23
C GLU A 998 38.71 18.43 37.91
N TYR A 999 38.30 18.57 39.17
CA TYR A 999 37.72 17.48 39.97
C TYR A 999 36.63 16.69 39.23
N VAL A 1000 35.69 17.37 38.53
CA VAL A 1000 34.60 16.70 37.80
C VAL A 1000 35.14 15.80 36.68
N ALA A 1001 36.14 16.26 35.92
CA ALA A 1001 36.71 15.50 34.82
C ALA A 1001 37.46 14.27 35.33
N LEU A 1002 38.36 14.44 36.30
CA LEU A 1002 39.14 13.34 36.87
C LEU A 1002 38.22 12.29 37.52
N THR A 1003 37.27 12.74 38.34
CA THR A 1003 36.29 11.86 39.01
C THR A 1003 35.41 11.13 37.99
N THR A 1004 35.02 11.80 36.88
CA THR A 1004 34.29 11.15 35.79
C THR A 1004 35.10 9.99 35.20
N TRP A 1005 36.38 10.19 34.88
CA TRP A 1005 37.25 9.16 34.31
C TRP A 1005 37.50 7.99 35.28
N GLU A 1006 37.70 8.30 36.56
CA GLU A 1006 37.86 7.27 37.60
C GLU A 1006 36.60 6.42 37.75
N LEU A 1007 35.42 7.05 37.85
CA LEU A 1007 34.15 6.34 37.94
C LEU A 1007 33.84 5.54 36.66
N LYS A 1008 34.18 6.05 35.47
CA LYS A 1008 34.06 5.30 34.20
C LYS A 1008 34.92 4.05 34.21
N HIS A 1009 36.18 4.14 34.61
CA HIS A 1009 37.09 2.99 34.68
C HIS A 1009 36.62 1.96 35.70
N ILE A 1010 36.23 2.40 36.90
CA ILE A 1010 35.66 1.55 37.96
C ILE A 1010 34.43 0.79 37.44
N LEU A 1011 33.51 1.48 36.75
CA LEU A 1011 32.32 0.85 36.19
C LEU A 1011 32.69 -0.25 35.20
N ILE A 1012 33.69 -0.04 34.34
CA ILE A 1012 34.17 -1.05 33.39
C ILE A 1012 34.80 -2.26 34.09
N GLU A 1013 35.58 -2.05 35.15
CA GLU A 1013 36.15 -3.17 35.93
C GLU A 1013 35.07 -4.01 36.64
N ILE A 1014 33.96 -3.38 37.05
CA ILE A 1014 32.81 -4.09 37.59
C ILE A 1014 32.10 -4.86 36.46
N ILE A 1015 31.88 -4.22 35.31
CA ILE A 1015 31.27 -4.87 34.14
C ILE A 1015 32.08 -6.09 33.70
N ASP A 1016 33.42 -6.01 33.65
CA ASP A 1016 34.30 -7.11 33.26
C ASP A 1016 34.25 -8.29 34.24
N ARG A 1017 34.28 -8.03 35.54
CA ARG A 1017 34.14 -9.11 36.54
C ARG A 1017 32.77 -9.76 36.50
N VAL A 1018 31.70 -8.98 36.29
CA VAL A 1018 30.33 -9.50 36.24
C VAL A 1018 30.07 -10.27 34.95
N SER A 1019 30.59 -9.80 33.80
CA SER A 1019 30.43 -10.49 32.51
C SER A 1019 31.13 -11.85 32.47
N GLN A 1020 32.23 -12.01 33.21
CA GLN A 1020 32.95 -13.29 33.36
C GLN A 1020 32.20 -14.33 34.21
N THR A 1021 31.26 -13.90 35.07
CA THR A 1021 30.60 -14.77 36.07
C THR A 1021 29.13 -15.05 35.80
N LYS A 1022 28.43 -14.22 35.01
CA LYS A 1022 27.02 -14.41 34.66
C LYS A 1022 26.82 -14.26 33.15
N GLY A 1023 26.29 -15.29 32.50
CA GLY A 1023 25.89 -15.21 31.09
C GLY A 1023 24.72 -14.25 30.86
N ASN A 1024 24.62 -13.69 29.65
CA ASN A 1024 23.57 -12.94 28.92
C ASN A 1024 22.29 -12.38 29.61
N ILE A 1025 22.30 -12.13 30.92
CA ILE A 1025 21.30 -11.37 31.68
C ILE A 1025 21.65 -9.89 31.54
N ASP A 1026 20.68 -8.97 31.65
CA ASP A 1026 20.90 -7.51 31.67
C ASP A 1026 22.00 -7.11 32.66
N ILE A 1027 23.23 -6.98 32.14
CA ILE A 1027 24.46 -6.86 32.90
C ILE A 1027 24.40 -5.61 33.78
N PHE A 1028 23.81 -4.53 33.28
CA PHE A 1028 23.73 -3.26 34.02
C PHE A 1028 22.81 -3.34 35.24
N THR A 1029 21.73 -4.15 35.19
CA THR A 1029 20.91 -4.41 36.39
C THR A 1029 21.70 -5.17 37.46
N THR A 1030 22.64 -6.04 37.08
CA THR A 1030 23.51 -6.75 38.02
C THR A 1030 24.67 -5.90 38.53
N VAL A 1031 25.21 -5.01 37.69
CA VAL A 1031 26.33 -4.12 38.00
C VAL A 1031 25.90 -2.96 38.89
N ALA A 1032 24.69 -2.43 38.69
CA ALA A 1032 24.20 -1.23 39.38
C ALA A 1032 24.31 -1.29 40.92
N PRO A 1033 24.01 -2.41 41.62
CA PRO A 1033 24.18 -2.51 43.07
C PRO A 1033 25.63 -2.41 43.54
N GLU A 1034 26.58 -3.02 42.83
CA GLU A 1034 28.00 -2.94 43.18
C GLU A 1034 28.55 -1.55 42.85
N PHE A 1035 28.18 -0.99 41.70
CA PHE A 1035 28.60 0.34 41.31
C PHE A 1035 28.10 1.42 42.29
N GLY A 1036 26.83 1.34 42.73
CA GLY A 1036 26.30 2.25 43.76
C GLY A 1036 27.07 2.19 45.08
N LYS A 1037 27.54 1.01 45.51
CA LYS A 1037 28.41 0.85 46.68
C LYS A 1037 29.79 1.47 46.50
N VAL A 1038 30.33 1.48 45.28
CA VAL A 1038 31.63 2.12 45.01
C VAL A 1038 31.46 3.64 44.91
N CYS A 1039 30.39 4.13 44.29
CA CYS A 1039 30.08 5.55 44.25
C CYS A 1039 29.98 6.15 45.65
N ILE A 1040 29.31 5.49 46.60
CA ILE A 1040 29.21 5.99 47.97
C ILE A 1040 30.56 5.99 48.69
N LYS A 1041 31.38 4.94 48.54
CA LYS A 1041 32.72 4.89 49.13
C LYS A 1041 33.64 5.98 48.58
N GLN A 1042 33.57 6.23 47.28
CA GLN A 1042 34.34 7.30 46.64
C GLN A 1042 33.84 8.67 47.11
N LEU A 1043 32.53 8.90 47.18
CA LEU A 1043 31.97 10.13 47.71
C LEU A 1043 32.40 10.38 49.16
N GLN A 1044 32.39 9.36 50.02
CA GLN A 1044 32.89 9.45 51.41
C GLN A 1044 34.37 9.81 51.49
N LYS A 1045 35.19 9.24 50.60
CA LYS A 1045 36.61 9.57 50.50
C LYS A 1045 36.77 11.03 50.10
N ASP A 1046 36.05 11.47 49.07
CA ASP A 1046 36.13 12.84 48.55
C ASP A 1046 35.63 13.86 49.57
N ILE A 1047 34.58 13.56 50.36
CA ILE A 1047 34.11 14.41 51.47
C ILE A 1047 35.22 14.59 52.52
N LYS A 1048 35.92 13.49 52.88
CA LYS A 1048 37.04 13.54 53.85
C LYS A 1048 38.26 14.27 53.30
N THR A 1049 38.52 14.15 52.00
CA THR A 1049 39.70 14.75 51.35
C THR A 1049 39.50 16.23 51.02
N TYR A 1050 38.28 16.63 50.64
CA TYR A 1050 37.97 17.98 50.20
C TYR A 1050 37.03 18.68 51.19
N PHE A 1051 35.72 18.58 51.02
CA PHE A 1051 34.70 19.22 51.86
C PHE A 1051 33.31 18.61 51.60
N SER A 1052 32.35 18.74 52.54
CA SER A 1052 31.02 18.12 52.42
C SER A 1052 30.25 18.52 51.15
N SER A 1053 30.28 19.78 50.71
CA SER A 1053 29.58 20.23 49.50
C SER A 1053 30.16 19.69 48.18
N ILE A 1054 31.22 18.86 48.21
CA ILE A 1054 31.82 18.23 47.04
C ILE A 1054 30.83 17.32 46.29
N TYR A 1055 29.79 16.83 46.98
CA TYR A 1055 28.73 16.02 46.38
C TYR A 1055 28.06 16.71 45.18
N MET A 1056 28.01 18.05 45.14
CA MET A 1056 27.48 18.79 44.01
C MET A 1056 28.34 18.66 42.75
N LEU A 1057 29.67 18.56 42.90
CA LEU A 1057 30.57 18.31 41.77
C LEU A 1057 30.62 16.82 41.43
N PHE A 1058 30.52 15.94 42.44
CA PHE A 1058 30.40 14.50 42.24
C PHE A 1058 29.13 14.14 41.45
N GLU A 1059 28.02 14.85 41.69
CA GLU A 1059 26.77 14.75 40.92
C GLU A 1059 27.02 14.92 39.41
N HIS A 1060 27.75 15.96 39.01
CA HIS A 1060 28.08 16.22 37.61
C HIS A 1060 28.97 15.11 37.05
N ALA A 1061 29.93 14.63 37.83
CA ALA A 1061 30.79 13.52 37.42
C ALA A 1061 29.98 12.22 37.21
N LEU A 1062 29.06 11.91 38.12
CA LEU A 1062 28.19 10.74 38.02
C LEU A 1062 27.19 10.85 36.87
N ALA A 1063 26.63 12.04 36.62
CA ALA A 1063 25.76 12.30 35.48
C ALA A 1063 26.51 12.08 34.15
N ASN A 1064 27.76 12.52 34.06
CA ASN A 1064 28.60 12.29 32.88
C ASN A 1064 28.87 10.80 32.65
N VAL A 1065 29.05 10.01 33.71
CA VAL A 1065 29.16 8.54 33.60
C VAL A 1065 27.85 7.95 33.04
N PHE A 1066 26.69 8.31 33.59
CA PHE A 1066 25.41 7.81 33.09
C PHE A 1066 25.17 8.15 31.61
N ASN A 1067 25.55 9.36 31.19
CA ASN A 1067 25.45 9.81 29.81
C ASN A 1067 26.41 9.06 28.87
N SER A 1068 27.68 8.87 29.26
CA SER A 1068 28.65 8.16 28.42
C SER A 1068 28.31 6.69 28.18
N PHE A 1069 27.68 6.02 29.16
CA PHE A 1069 27.21 4.64 29.00
C PHE A 1069 25.76 4.52 28.50
N ARG A 1070 25.04 5.65 28.36
CA ARG A 1070 23.61 5.70 28.02
C ARG A 1070 22.78 4.77 28.90
N LEU A 1071 22.98 4.82 30.21
CA LEU A 1071 22.27 3.97 31.17
C LEU A 1071 20.77 4.27 31.16
N GLU A 1072 19.95 3.23 31.13
CA GLU A 1072 18.49 3.37 31.19
C GLU A 1072 18.06 3.83 32.58
N THR A 1073 16.89 4.47 32.67
CA THR A 1073 16.39 5.03 33.92
C THR A 1073 16.29 3.98 35.03
N ALA A 1074 15.85 2.76 34.73
CA ALA A 1074 15.83 1.66 35.69
C ALA A 1074 17.22 1.36 36.30
N HIS A 1075 18.28 1.34 35.48
CA HIS A 1075 19.65 1.09 35.95
C HIS A 1075 20.14 2.20 36.87
N GLN A 1076 19.86 3.47 36.52
CA GLN A 1076 20.20 4.62 37.34
C GLN A 1076 19.50 4.56 38.71
N LEU A 1077 18.19 4.22 38.73
CA LEU A 1077 17.43 4.03 39.96
C LEU A 1077 18.02 2.92 40.83
N HIS A 1078 18.47 1.81 40.25
CA HIS A 1078 19.15 0.75 41.01
C HIS A 1078 20.49 1.21 41.60
N VAL A 1079 21.27 2.05 40.91
CA VAL A 1079 22.49 2.68 41.47
C VAL A 1079 22.11 3.54 42.67
N PHE A 1080 21.13 4.43 42.51
CA PHE A 1080 20.65 5.32 43.57
C PHE A 1080 20.17 4.57 44.81
N LYS A 1081 19.32 3.55 44.64
CA LYS A 1081 18.84 2.71 45.74
C LYS A 1081 19.98 2.08 46.55
N ASN A 1082 21.08 1.72 45.89
CA ASN A 1082 22.22 1.13 46.58
C ASN A 1082 23.17 2.17 47.19
N MET A 1083 23.23 3.38 46.66
CA MET A 1083 23.92 4.51 47.32
C MET A 1083 23.24 4.87 48.64
N LEU A 1084 21.90 4.83 48.69
CA LEU A 1084 21.11 5.15 49.89
C LEU A 1084 21.12 4.08 50.99
N LYS A 1085 21.78 2.93 50.77
CA LYS A 1085 21.91 1.90 51.82
C LYS A 1085 22.81 2.33 52.97
N ASP A 1086 23.70 3.29 52.73
CA ASP A 1086 24.55 3.87 53.76
C ASP A 1086 23.82 5.02 54.46
N GLN A 1087 23.28 4.76 55.64
CA GLN A 1087 22.51 5.73 56.43
C GLN A 1087 23.39 6.81 57.08
N TYR A 1088 24.71 6.68 57.04
CA TYR A 1088 25.63 7.60 57.73
C TYR A 1088 26.15 8.74 56.84
N THR A 1089 25.89 8.69 55.53
CA THR A 1089 26.40 9.68 54.56
C THR A 1089 25.27 10.54 54.03
N VAL A 1090 24.97 11.64 54.74
CA VAL A 1090 23.84 12.53 54.42
C VAL A 1090 23.97 13.15 53.02
N GLU A 1091 25.19 13.45 52.57
CA GLU A 1091 25.49 13.98 51.24
C GLU A 1091 25.02 13.08 50.10
N SER A 1092 24.94 11.77 50.33
CA SER A 1092 24.41 10.82 49.34
C SER A 1092 22.90 10.96 49.13
N TYR A 1093 22.16 11.34 50.18
CA TYR A 1093 20.74 11.60 50.11
C TYR A 1093 20.45 12.88 49.32
N TYR A 1094 21.24 13.94 49.55
CA TYR A 1094 21.17 15.17 48.76
C TYR A 1094 21.51 14.93 47.28
N LEU A 1095 22.55 14.16 46.99
CA LEU A 1095 22.93 13.81 45.62
C LEU A 1095 21.83 13.03 44.90
N VAL A 1096 21.30 11.97 45.52
CA VAL A 1096 20.26 11.14 44.90
C VAL A 1096 18.97 11.93 44.70
N GLN A 1097 18.57 12.75 45.67
CA GLN A 1097 17.37 13.58 45.56
C GLN A 1097 17.44 14.53 44.36
N LYS A 1098 18.60 15.12 44.11
CA LYS A 1098 18.81 16.04 42.98
C LYS A 1098 18.89 15.33 41.62
N MET A 1099 19.46 14.13 41.58
CA MET A 1099 19.59 13.34 40.35
C MET A 1099 18.37 12.47 40.02
N LEU A 1100 17.38 12.36 40.93
CA LEU A 1100 16.23 11.48 40.72
C LEU A 1100 15.35 11.99 39.55
N PRO A 1101 15.08 11.18 38.51
CA PRO A 1101 14.30 11.62 37.37
C PRO A 1101 12.88 12.01 37.74
N SER A 1102 12.41 13.16 37.26
CA SER A 1102 11.03 13.64 37.50
C SER A 1102 9.97 12.70 36.90
N TYR A 1103 10.28 12.08 35.77
CA TYR A 1103 9.40 11.13 35.07
C TYR A 1103 10.07 9.76 34.85
N VAL A 1104 9.31 8.67 35.05
CA VAL A 1104 9.74 7.29 34.80
C VAL A 1104 8.61 6.50 34.13
N ILE A 1105 8.96 5.49 33.33
CA ILE A 1105 7.99 4.60 32.66
C ILE A 1105 7.25 3.72 33.68
N SER A 1106 6.10 3.15 33.30
CA SER A 1106 5.21 2.44 34.24
C SER A 1106 5.85 1.26 34.97
N SER A 1107 6.78 0.56 34.33
CA SER A 1107 7.54 -0.55 34.94
C SER A 1107 8.46 -0.09 36.08
N ASP A 1108 8.94 1.16 36.04
CA ASP A 1108 9.99 1.66 36.93
C ASP A 1108 9.42 2.51 38.07
N LYS A 1109 8.11 2.81 38.02
CA LYS A 1109 7.42 3.61 39.03
C LYS A 1109 7.58 3.02 40.43
N GLN A 1110 7.46 1.70 40.58
CA GLN A 1110 7.58 1.04 41.88
C GLN A 1110 8.97 1.26 42.49
N LEU A 1111 10.04 1.06 41.70
CA LEU A 1111 11.41 1.26 42.16
C LEU A 1111 11.69 2.72 42.54
N LYS A 1112 11.15 3.67 41.77
CA LYS A 1112 11.23 5.10 42.12
C LYS A 1112 10.49 5.39 43.42
N MET A 1113 9.29 4.84 43.62
CA MET A 1113 8.53 5.01 44.87
C MET A 1113 9.31 4.51 46.08
N GLU A 1114 9.93 3.33 45.98
CA GLU A 1114 10.78 2.77 47.05
C GLU A 1114 11.97 3.69 47.38
N ILE A 1115 12.60 4.30 46.37
CA ILE A 1115 13.70 5.26 46.59
C ILE A 1115 13.19 6.53 47.28
N VAL A 1116 12.05 7.06 46.86
CA VAL A 1116 11.43 8.23 47.50
C VAL A 1116 11.06 7.93 48.95
N GLU A 1117 10.56 6.73 49.26
CA GLU A 1117 10.26 6.29 50.62
C GLU A 1117 11.54 6.25 51.50
N ILE A 1118 12.64 5.73 50.97
CA ILE A 1118 13.95 5.75 51.66
C ILE A 1118 14.42 7.18 51.91
N LEU A 1119 14.26 8.09 50.94
CA LEU A 1119 14.62 9.51 51.10
C LEU A 1119 13.75 10.19 52.18
N CYS A 1120 12.42 9.95 52.15
CA CYS A 1120 11.45 10.57 53.07
C CYS A 1120 11.55 10.06 54.51
N THR A 1121 12.16 8.90 54.75
CA THR A 1121 12.32 8.28 56.08
C THR A 1121 13.67 8.57 56.74
N HIS A 1122 14.52 9.39 56.12
CA HIS A 1122 15.83 9.78 56.67
C HIS A 1122 15.69 10.54 58.01
N PRO A 1123 16.56 10.31 59.02
CA PRO A 1123 16.41 10.86 60.38
C PRO A 1123 16.64 12.37 60.53
N SER A 1124 17.25 13.05 59.54
CA SER A 1124 17.45 14.51 59.57
C SER A 1124 16.14 15.25 59.28
N GLU A 1125 15.67 16.08 60.22
CA GLU A 1125 14.47 16.90 60.07
C GLU A 1125 14.59 17.89 58.89
N GLU A 1126 15.78 18.48 58.70
CA GLU A 1126 16.08 19.38 57.58
C GLU A 1126 15.91 18.66 56.23
N PHE A 1127 16.39 17.42 56.12
CA PHE A 1127 16.23 16.62 54.91
C PHE A 1127 14.77 16.17 54.68
N GLN A 1128 14.04 15.86 55.75
CA GLN A 1128 12.61 15.52 55.66
C GLN A 1128 11.79 16.71 55.14
N MET A 1129 12.13 17.94 55.52
CA MET A 1129 11.48 19.14 54.96
C MET A 1129 11.76 19.28 53.45
N LEU A 1130 13.01 19.04 53.02
CA LEU A 1130 13.37 19.03 51.60
C LEU A 1130 12.60 17.95 50.82
N CYS A 1131 12.47 16.75 51.38
CA CYS A 1131 11.70 15.66 50.77
C CYS A 1131 10.21 15.98 50.68
N ARG A 1132 9.61 16.60 51.71
CA ARG A 1132 8.20 17.04 51.70
C ARG A 1132 7.96 18.12 50.64
N TYR A 1133 8.92 19.01 50.40
CA TYR A 1133 8.82 20.03 49.36
C TYR A 1133 8.86 19.44 47.96
N HIS A 1134 9.74 18.46 47.70
CA HIS A 1134 9.90 17.87 46.36
C HIS A 1134 8.94 16.70 46.06
N TYR A 1135 8.40 16.02 47.08
CA TYR A 1135 7.52 14.85 46.96
C TYR A 1135 6.29 14.94 47.89
N PRO A 1136 5.40 15.94 47.70
CA PRO A 1136 4.29 16.21 48.62
C PRO A 1136 3.27 15.05 48.74
N ASP A 1137 3.15 14.21 47.71
CA ASP A 1137 2.12 13.17 47.62
C ASP A 1137 2.41 11.90 48.46
N GLN A 1138 3.60 11.71 49.03
CA GLN A 1138 3.97 10.47 49.75
C GLN A 1138 3.94 10.54 51.27
N VAL A 1139 4.04 11.73 51.87
CA VAL A 1139 4.15 11.89 53.35
C VAL A 1139 2.78 11.87 54.05
N HIS A 1140 1.69 11.97 53.28
CA HIS A 1140 0.34 11.79 53.78
C HIS A 1140 -0.27 10.58 53.10
N GLY A 1141 -0.36 9.45 53.83
CA GLY A 1141 -1.07 8.23 53.41
C GLY A 1141 -2.59 8.43 53.25
N ARG A 1142 -3.01 9.46 52.53
CA ARG A 1142 -4.37 9.78 52.14
C ARG A 1142 -4.35 10.11 50.66
N GLN A 1143 -5.14 9.38 49.88
CA GLN A 1143 -5.73 9.94 48.67
C GLN A 1143 -6.58 11.15 49.09
N MET A 1144 -5.98 12.34 49.11
CA MET A 1144 -6.72 13.58 49.14
C MET A 1144 -6.56 14.27 47.80
N SER A 1145 -7.69 14.43 47.13
CA SER A 1145 -7.90 15.36 46.02
C SER A 1145 -7.34 16.73 46.40
N SER A 1146 -6.47 17.26 45.55
CA SER A 1146 -5.87 18.58 45.69
C SER A 1146 -6.95 19.66 45.68
N ASN A 1147 -7.21 20.25 46.85
CA ASN A 1147 -7.85 21.55 46.97
C ASN A 1147 -7.32 22.27 48.22
N ARG A 1148 -6.70 23.44 47.97
CA ARG A 1148 -6.36 24.54 48.89
C ARG A 1148 -5.46 24.21 50.07
N TRP A 1149 -4.22 24.69 50.05
CA TRP A 1149 -3.61 25.53 51.10
C TRP A 1149 -2.54 26.41 50.41
N SER A 1150 -2.96 27.57 49.91
CA SER A 1150 -2.08 28.71 49.67
C SER A 1150 -2.58 29.79 50.63
N ASP A 1151 -1.84 30.00 51.71
CA ASP A 1151 -1.56 31.31 52.30
C ASP A 1151 -0.95 31.11 53.69
N THR A 1152 0.14 31.85 53.93
CA THR A 1152 0.80 32.11 55.23
C THR A 1152 1.73 31.02 55.79
N CYS A 1153 3.04 31.21 55.59
CA CYS A 1153 3.99 31.51 56.68
C CYS A 1153 5.41 31.71 56.12
N ILE A 1154 5.85 32.97 56.13
CA ILE A 1154 7.25 33.42 56.11
C ILE A 1154 7.80 33.32 57.55
N LEU A 1155 9.11 33.06 57.69
CA LEU A 1155 9.95 32.82 58.90
C LEU A 1155 10.06 31.32 59.21
N ILE A 1156 11.21 30.64 59.10
CA ILE A 1156 12.61 30.94 59.51
C ILE A 1156 13.60 30.49 58.44
#